data_AF-B4DCC3-F1
#
_entry.id   AF-B4DCC3-F1
#
_cell.length_a   1.000
_cell.length_b   1.000
_cell.length_c   1.000
_cell.angle_alpha   90.00
_cell.angle_beta   90.00
_cell.angle_gamma   90.00
#
_symmetry.space_group_name_H-M   'P 1'
#
loop_
_entity.id
_entity.type
_entity.pdbx_description
1 polymer ?
#
loop_
_entity_poly.entity_id
_entity_poly.type
_entity_poly.pdbx_seq_one_letter_code
_entity_poly.pdbx_strand_id
1 'polypeptide(L)'
;MNTKLPLVLETKLADFRRRVWAVKLLEGLLAAAFALAVSYLLVFGLDRLGETPAWLRLTLFLAGLAALLVGLPLKWYRWVWCQRRLEDAARLLRVTFPRLGDQLLGIVELARNHHLPEGRSERLVEAAIAQAAEAVKDQDFSHAVPRARHWMWGRAAGAALVLVGVAFFLANDAARNTLARWGTAWQPIERYTFAKVDPLPTHIVAPYAEPFTLPVKLAAATLWSPEEGKARIDKQPAVVAQLASGSYALPFPPQKKDAQLSLRLGDIRKTIVIEPRTRPDLAELSVRLHLPDYLGYKSDQHIAVHSGSVSLLKGAQAAFEADASRDLASATMDGAIQVVSGRKFSTTFSPVADNIDRTFSWQDVDGLAPHAPLVLKVRAVEDQAPSIIVRRESQEEVVLDSEVVSVDLSASDDFGIKRVGLEWTGSLTQADGQTPIRGEKIAAAGDHEKREMQTRATFCATREGVEPQTIEIRAWADDYLPGRKHAHSASFVLHVLNKEDHALWLTEQFGKWLDAAKESYEHEVQLHESNKELRALSAADLDRPENRRRVSQQASAEGASAARVDALTQAGRRLVEQGTKNDTFDAKRLETWATMLKSLKDIAANRMPSVADLLKQTASAEGGKNNGTNQTPTQPGKSGAQPSQMARADAGKTGPSVSQGTTPPGAPKASAPTDPNAAPKPPVPSISDREPGFATAQSTVKPAEANAAPKPPGSGKLRLPNTLLGAAPTKDKDNPDAAKPPESPAQEKLDNAVTEQKDLLAEFAKVADQLADVLASLEATTFVKRFKAASRQQMKIATNLNKDTLDAFGIEEKPVQAAAPIAKHAKTQSEVVSVIQSDLEAYYDRKQDLRFKKILDEMKSTEIVRALDRDGLKISTNLSGQALVGSEYWADTLDRWGEDLVGACNCKCNSSCSGDSLPPEIVLKVMQALRDEMKLRDQTREAENSKGAIEPEEYERDAKALAKDQSDIGTHTQSALEDILALPEGATKFPKELRLLQAVVAAMQEAHSILDKPETGATAVAAETEAIELLLQAKRMKPGGGGGGSDPGGGSGPATASSAALADLGPGSNADSLVMARPVGQATGHAGKEFPEEFKTGLDAYFNLLENPGAAK
;
A
#
# COMPACT_ATOMS: atom_id res chain seq x y z
N MET A 1 100.63 95.88 -33.87
CA MET A 1 99.17 96.14 -33.91
C MET A 1 98.50 94.98 -34.63
N ASN A 2 97.41 94.43 -34.10
CA ASN A 2 96.64 93.36 -34.77
C ASN A 2 96.18 93.85 -36.15
N THR A 3 96.68 93.26 -37.22
CA THR A 3 96.13 93.43 -38.57
C THR A 3 94.76 92.76 -38.61
N LYS A 4 93.73 93.52 -38.22
CA LYS A 4 92.35 93.07 -38.31
C LYS A 4 92.00 92.87 -39.78
N LEU A 5 91.30 91.78 -40.09
CA LEU A 5 90.71 91.60 -41.41
C LEU A 5 89.83 92.81 -41.77
N PRO A 6 89.72 93.17 -43.05
CA PRO A 6 88.79 94.20 -43.50
C PRO A 6 87.38 93.83 -43.05
N LEU A 7 86.68 94.81 -42.48
CA LEU A 7 85.31 94.66 -41.98
C LEU A 7 84.38 94.06 -43.06
N VAL A 8 84.59 94.39 -44.33
CA VAL A 8 83.84 93.87 -45.49
C VAL A 8 84.05 92.36 -45.71
N LEU A 9 85.27 91.85 -45.53
CA LEU A 9 85.59 90.42 -45.72
C LEU A 9 85.04 89.59 -44.56
N GLU A 10 85.20 90.10 -43.33
CA GLU A 10 84.71 89.44 -42.12
C GLU A 10 83.17 89.35 -42.12
N THR A 11 82.49 90.44 -42.51
CA THR A 11 81.02 90.48 -42.62
C THR A 11 80.51 89.53 -43.70
N LYS A 12 81.07 89.55 -44.92
CA LYS A 12 80.66 88.65 -46.01
C LYS A 12 80.87 87.16 -45.67
N LEU A 13 82.00 86.79 -45.07
CA LEU A 13 82.25 85.40 -44.64
C LEU A 13 81.38 85.00 -43.45
N ALA A 14 81.14 85.91 -42.49
CA ALA A 14 80.23 85.68 -41.39
C ALA A 14 78.77 85.51 -41.85
N ASP A 15 78.34 86.29 -42.85
CA ASP A 15 77.01 86.20 -43.44
C ASP A 15 76.83 84.91 -44.24
N PHE A 16 77.84 84.49 -45.02
CA PHE A 16 77.84 83.18 -45.67
C PHE A 16 77.74 82.04 -44.65
N ARG A 17 78.52 82.08 -43.57
CA ARG A 17 78.46 81.09 -42.47
C ARG A 17 77.08 81.07 -41.81
N ARG A 18 76.53 82.23 -41.46
CA ARG A 18 75.17 82.37 -40.89
C ARG A 18 74.12 81.75 -41.83
N ARG A 19 74.26 81.96 -43.13
CA ARG A 19 73.37 81.39 -44.14
C ARG A 19 73.50 79.87 -44.25
N VAL A 20 74.72 79.32 -44.20
CA VAL A 20 74.93 77.86 -44.15
C VAL A 20 74.28 77.25 -42.91
N TRP A 21 74.47 77.88 -41.74
CA TRP A 21 73.82 77.45 -40.50
C TRP A 21 72.30 77.49 -40.61
N ALA A 22 71.74 78.62 -41.05
CA ALA A 22 70.30 78.80 -41.20
C ALA A 22 69.70 77.78 -42.17
N VAL A 23 70.27 77.61 -43.36
CA VAL A 23 69.77 76.68 -44.37
C VAL A 23 69.85 75.22 -43.91
N LYS A 24 70.94 74.81 -43.24
CA LYS A 24 71.13 73.41 -42.81
C LYS A 24 70.34 73.04 -41.57
N LEU A 25 70.17 73.98 -40.64
CA LEU A 25 69.25 73.80 -39.52
C LEU A 25 67.79 73.78 -40.01
N LEU A 26 67.42 74.66 -40.95
CA LEU A 26 66.09 74.66 -41.57
C LEU A 26 65.81 73.34 -42.30
N GLU A 27 66.78 72.78 -43.03
CA GLU A 27 66.66 71.43 -43.60
C GLU A 27 66.46 70.34 -42.53
N GLY A 28 67.04 70.48 -41.34
CA GLY A 28 66.84 69.55 -40.23
C GLY A 28 65.43 69.64 -39.65
N LEU A 29 64.99 70.88 -39.40
CA LEU A 29 63.68 71.16 -38.84
C LEU A 29 62.55 70.73 -39.80
N LEU A 30 62.66 71.06 -41.08
CA LEU A 30 61.68 70.65 -42.10
C LEU A 30 61.62 69.12 -42.28
N ALA A 31 62.76 68.43 -42.21
CA ALA A 31 62.79 66.96 -42.26
C ALA A 31 62.14 66.33 -41.02
N ALA A 32 62.36 66.90 -39.83
CA ALA A 32 61.72 66.45 -38.59
C ALA A 32 60.20 66.70 -38.61
N ALA A 33 59.76 67.87 -39.08
CA ALA A 33 58.34 68.20 -39.25
C ALA A 33 57.65 67.23 -40.22
N PHE A 34 58.31 66.90 -41.35
CA PHE A 34 57.81 65.88 -42.27
C PHE A 34 57.69 64.50 -41.61
N ALA A 35 58.71 64.05 -40.87
CA ALA A 35 58.70 62.75 -40.20
C ALA A 35 57.57 62.63 -39.17
N LEU A 36 57.33 63.68 -38.38
CA LEU A 36 56.21 63.73 -37.43
C LEU A 36 54.86 63.69 -38.14
N ALA A 37 54.68 64.51 -39.19
CA ALA A 37 53.44 64.53 -39.97
C ALA A 37 53.12 63.17 -40.61
N VAL A 38 54.13 62.51 -41.19
CA VAL A 38 53.98 61.16 -41.76
C VAL A 38 53.65 60.13 -40.69
N SER A 39 54.30 60.18 -39.52
CA SER A 39 54.00 59.26 -38.42
C SER A 39 52.54 59.37 -37.95
N TYR A 40 52.00 60.59 -37.87
CA TYR A 40 50.60 60.83 -37.55
C TYR A 40 49.67 60.30 -38.65
N LEU A 41 49.97 60.59 -39.93
CA LEU A 41 49.17 60.12 -41.07
C LEU A 41 49.13 58.58 -41.15
N LEU A 42 50.23 57.90 -40.79
CA LEU A 42 50.27 56.45 -40.69
C LEU A 42 49.34 55.94 -39.59
N VAL A 43 49.35 56.54 -38.39
CA VAL A 43 48.40 56.16 -37.33
C VAL A 43 46.95 56.46 -37.74
N PHE A 44 46.70 57.60 -38.39
CA PHE A 44 45.37 57.95 -38.92
C PHE A 44 44.85 56.91 -39.91
N GLY A 45 45.68 56.49 -40.86
CA GLY A 45 45.34 55.45 -41.84
C GLY A 45 45.15 54.07 -41.19
N LEU A 46 46.07 53.67 -40.31
CA LEU A 46 46.00 52.38 -39.63
C LEU A 46 44.78 52.27 -38.70
N ASP A 47 44.39 53.36 -38.05
CA ASP A 47 43.17 53.42 -37.24
C ASP A 47 41.92 53.08 -38.05
N ARG A 48 41.89 53.38 -39.36
CA ARG A 48 40.74 53.02 -40.21
C ARG A 48 40.71 51.54 -40.57
N LEU A 49 41.88 50.90 -40.65
CA LEU A 49 42.00 49.48 -41.00
C LEU A 49 41.72 48.57 -39.80
N GLY A 50 42.11 48.98 -38.58
CA GLY A 50 41.99 48.16 -37.39
C GLY A 50 42.33 48.91 -36.11
N GLU A 51 42.31 48.20 -34.99
CA GLU A 51 42.75 48.75 -33.72
C GLU A 51 44.28 48.80 -33.68
N THR A 52 44.86 50.00 -33.70
CA THR A 52 46.31 50.18 -33.62
C THR A 52 46.80 49.89 -32.18
N PRO A 53 47.60 48.83 -31.99
CA PRO A 53 48.08 48.48 -30.66
C PRO A 53 49.00 49.59 -30.13
N ALA A 54 49.02 49.77 -28.80
CA ALA A 54 49.78 50.82 -28.14
C ALA A 54 51.27 50.79 -28.50
N TRP A 55 51.87 49.60 -28.61
CA TRP A 55 53.28 49.47 -28.99
C TRP A 55 53.55 49.99 -30.41
N LEU A 56 52.66 49.74 -31.37
CA LEU A 56 52.85 50.19 -32.75
C LEU A 56 52.72 51.71 -32.84
N ARG A 57 51.73 52.29 -32.14
CA ARG A 57 51.60 53.76 -32.00
C ARG A 57 52.86 54.36 -31.38
N LEU A 58 53.40 53.74 -30.33
CA LEU A 58 54.61 54.19 -29.66
C LEU A 58 55.83 54.13 -30.58
N THR A 59 56.01 53.03 -31.34
CA THR A 59 57.12 52.92 -32.29
C THR A 59 57.06 53.97 -33.40
N LEU A 60 55.87 54.23 -33.97
CA LEU A 60 55.68 55.26 -34.99
C LEU A 60 55.92 56.66 -34.43
N PHE A 61 55.45 56.93 -33.21
CA PHE A 61 55.70 58.19 -32.51
C PHE A 61 57.20 58.40 -32.26
N LEU A 62 57.89 57.42 -31.68
CA LEU A 62 59.32 57.49 -31.41
C LEU A 62 60.16 57.60 -32.69
N ALA A 63 59.76 56.90 -33.77
CA ALA A 63 60.41 57.02 -35.08
C ALA A 63 60.29 58.44 -35.66
N GLY A 64 59.11 59.05 -35.57
CA GLY A 64 58.91 60.46 -35.93
C GLY A 64 59.74 61.40 -35.05
N LEU A 65 59.80 61.13 -33.75
CA LEU A 65 60.56 61.92 -32.78
C LEU A 65 62.08 61.81 -32.97
N ALA A 66 62.59 60.65 -33.41
CA ALA A 66 64.03 60.41 -33.61
C ALA A 66 64.65 61.36 -34.65
N ALA A 67 63.89 61.74 -35.70
CA ALA A 67 64.33 62.72 -36.68
C ALA A 67 64.61 64.10 -36.04
N LEU A 68 63.84 64.47 -35.01
CA LEU A 68 64.02 65.69 -34.23
C LEU A 68 65.12 65.53 -33.17
N LEU A 69 65.06 64.47 -32.34
CA LEU A 69 65.94 64.29 -31.19
C LEU A 69 67.35 63.85 -31.54
N VAL A 70 67.55 63.11 -32.63
CA VAL A 70 68.87 62.61 -33.07
C VAL A 70 69.33 63.36 -34.32
N GLY A 71 68.44 63.52 -35.30
CA GLY A 71 68.78 64.13 -36.59
C GLY A 71 69.17 65.61 -36.51
N LEU A 72 68.45 66.40 -35.70
CA LEU A 72 68.71 67.83 -35.55
C LEU A 72 70.02 68.12 -34.80
N PRO A 73 70.33 67.50 -33.63
CA PRO A 73 71.62 67.70 -32.97
C PRO A 73 72.81 67.20 -33.80
N LEU A 74 72.68 66.11 -34.57
CA LEU A 74 73.75 65.69 -35.49
C LEU A 74 74.01 66.74 -36.59
N LYS A 75 72.96 67.35 -37.14
CA LYS A 75 73.10 68.46 -38.10
C LYS A 75 73.68 69.71 -37.44
N TRP A 76 73.27 70.03 -36.23
CA TRP A 76 73.86 71.13 -35.46
C TRP A 76 75.36 70.90 -35.24
N TYR A 77 75.74 69.72 -34.74
CA TYR A 77 77.15 69.38 -34.50
C TYR A 77 77.96 69.50 -35.79
N ARG A 78 77.49 68.89 -36.88
CA ARG A 78 78.21 68.91 -38.17
C ARG A 78 78.32 70.29 -38.81
N TRP A 79 77.26 71.11 -38.77
CA TRP A 79 77.21 72.36 -39.54
C TRP A 79 77.45 73.62 -38.71
N VAL A 80 77.03 73.63 -37.44
CA VAL A 80 77.23 74.78 -36.54
C VAL A 80 78.51 74.62 -35.73
N TRP A 81 78.74 73.43 -35.12
CA TRP A 81 79.88 73.22 -34.22
C TRP A 81 81.21 73.00 -34.95
N CYS A 82 81.22 72.20 -36.02
CA CYS A 82 82.44 71.96 -36.80
C CYS A 82 82.82 73.11 -37.75
N GLN A 83 81.96 74.10 -37.97
CA GLN A 83 82.21 75.23 -38.90
C GLN A 83 82.19 76.59 -38.18
N ARG A 84 82.75 76.63 -36.96
CA ARG A 84 82.77 77.84 -36.12
C ARG A 84 83.77 78.87 -36.61
N ARG A 85 84.85 78.45 -37.28
CA ARG A 85 85.91 79.37 -37.69
C ARG A 85 85.68 79.90 -39.11
N LEU A 86 86.20 81.09 -39.41
CA LEU A 86 86.02 81.72 -40.72
C LEU A 86 86.80 80.97 -41.83
N GLU A 87 87.88 80.27 -41.45
CA GLU A 87 88.64 79.37 -42.33
C GLU A 87 87.76 78.22 -42.85
N ASP A 88 86.90 77.67 -41.98
CA ASP A 88 86.01 76.58 -42.36
C ASP A 88 84.95 77.04 -43.37
N ALA A 89 84.48 78.29 -43.24
CA ALA A 89 83.59 78.91 -44.22
C ALA A 89 84.30 79.14 -45.57
N ALA A 90 85.54 79.62 -45.56
CA ALA A 90 86.36 79.77 -46.77
C ALA A 90 86.65 78.41 -47.44
N ARG A 91 86.89 77.36 -46.65
CA ARG A 91 87.08 75.98 -47.14
C ARG A 91 85.83 75.42 -47.83
N LEU A 92 84.63 75.79 -47.38
CA LEU A 92 83.38 75.41 -48.05
C LEU A 92 83.19 76.17 -49.37
N LEU A 93 83.60 77.45 -49.42
CA LEU A 93 83.61 78.23 -50.66
C LEU A 93 84.52 77.64 -51.73
N ARG A 94 85.63 76.98 -51.35
CA ARG A 94 86.55 76.31 -52.29
C ARG A 94 85.83 75.32 -53.22
N VAL A 95 84.74 74.71 -52.77
CA VAL A 95 84.00 73.72 -53.57
C VAL A 95 83.28 74.37 -54.76
N THR A 96 82.72 75.57 -54.58
CA THR A 96 81.97 76.27 -55.63
C THR A 96 82.80 77.33 -56.35
N PHE A 97 83.76 77.95 -55.66
CA PHE A 97 84.70 78.92 -56.20
C PHE A 97 86.14 78.51 -55.84
N PRO A 98 86.79 77.61 -56.62
CA PRO A 98 88.09 77.06 -56.25
C PRO A 98 89.19 78.11 -56.11
N ARG A 99 89.27 79.06 -57.06
CA ARG A 99 90.30 80.12 -57.07
C ARG A 99 90.09 81.12 -55.94
N LEU A 100 88.87 81.62 -55.77
CA LEU A 100 88.55 82.62 -54.78
C LEU A 100 88.53 82.05 -53.36
N GLY A 101 88.11 80.79 -53.19
CA GLY A 101 88.14 80.08 -51.92
C GLY A 101 89.56 79.81 -51.42
N ASP A 102 90.50 79.41 -52.29
CA ASP A 102 91.90 79.24 -51.92
C ASP A 102 92.58 80.58 -51.60
N GLN A 103 92.25 81.65 -52.34
CA GLN A 103 92.71 83.01 -52.04
C GLN A 103 92.18 83.51 -50.69
N LEU A 104 90.89 83.35 -50.42
CA LEU A 104 90.26 83.74 -49.16
C LEU A 104 90.79 82.93 -47.98
N LEU A 105 90.95 81.61 -48.14
CA LEU A 105 91.53 80.75 -47.12
C LEU A 105 92.97 81.17 -46.83
N GLY A 106 93.79 81.35 -47.87
CA GLY A 106 95.16 81.79 -47.74
C GLY A 106 95.26 83.15 -47.02
N ILE A 107 94.36 84.08 -47.28
CA ILE A 107 94.33 85.41 -46.65
C ILE A 107 93.82 85.37 -45.20
N VAL A 108 92.81 84.56 -44.89
CA VAL A 108 92.33 84.36 -43.53
C VAL A 108 93.39 83.65 -42.67
N GLU A 109 94.07 82.64 -43.21
CA GLU A 109 95.23 81.99 -42.56
C GLU A 109 96.40 82.97 -42.39
N LEU A 110 96.64 83.82 -43.39
CA LEU A 110 97.66 84.88 -43.34
C LEU A 110 97.40 85.91 -42.24
N ALA A 111 96.15 86.30 -42.04
CA ALA A 111 95.74 87.29 -41.04
C ALA A 111 95.77 86.71 -39.62
N ARG A 112 95.72 85.38 -39.47
CA ARG A 112 95.63 84.71 -38.16
C ARG A 112 96.97 84.13 -37.67
N ASN A 113 97.88 83.74 -38.55
CA ASN A 113 99.16 83.16 -38.17
C ASN A 113 100.21 84.23 -37.81
N HIS A 114 100.44 84.42 -36.51
CA HIS A 114 101.34 85.43 -35.92
C HIS A 114 102.83 85.01 -35.80
N HIS A 115 103.21 83.82 -36.29
CA HIS A 115 104.57 83.29 -36.12
C HIS A 115 105.31 83.11 -37.47
N LEU A 116 106.02 84.18 -37.86
CA LEU A 116 107.36 84.31 -38.52
C LEU A 116 107.80 83.39 -39.70
N PRO A 117 108.74 83.81 -40.59
CA PRO A 117 109.89 84.69 -40.33
C PRO A 117 110.04 85.96 -41.18
N GLU A 118 110.88 86.85 -40.64
CA GLU A 118 111.23 88.22 -41.03
C GLU A 118 111.57 88.40 -42.51
N GLY A 119 111.04 89.47 -43.13
CA GLY A 119 111.18 89.77 -44.57
C GLY A 119 109.87 90.17 -45.26
N ARG A 120 108.77 90.31 -44.49
CA ARG A 120 107.45 90.64 -45.03
C ARG A 120 107.26 92.15 -45.13
N SER A 121 107.11 92.66 -46.36
CA SER A 121 106.62 94.02 -46.61
C SER A 121 105.17 94.12 -46.15
N GLU A 122 104.91 94.91 -45.10
CA GLU A 122 103.55 95.20 -44.61
C GLU A 122 102.64 95.69 -45.74
N ARG A 123 103.21 96.45 -46.70
CA ARG A 123 102.48 96.93 -47.87
C ARG A 123 101.99 95.82 -48.80
N LEU A 124 102.72 94.70 -48.93
CA LEU A 124 102.29 93.59 -49.80
C LEU A 124 101.15 92.79 -49.16
N VAL A 125 101.15 92.64 -47.84
CA VAL A 125 100.03 92.00 -47.11
C VAL A 125 98.80 92.89 -47.14
N GLU A 126 98.96 94.18 -46.88
CA GLU A 126 97.87 95.16 -46.95
C GLU A 126 97.31 95.27 -48.38
N ALA A 127 98.15 95.25 -49.41
CA ALA A 127 97.72 95.22 -50.80
C ALA A 127 97.02 93.91 -51.18
N ALA A 128 97.50 92.74 -50.73
CA ALA A 128 96.84 91.46 -50.98
C ALA A 128 95.48 91.36 -50.27
N ILE A 129 95.39 91.88 -49.05
CA ILE A 129 94.14 91.99 -48.29
C ILE A 129 93.16 92.95 -48.98
N ALA A 130 93.63 94.11 -49.45
CA ALA A 130 92.81 95.08 -50.18
C ALA A 130 92.34 94.53 -51.53
N GLN A 131 93.21 93.83 -52.26
CA GLN A 131 92.88 93.20 -53.54
C GLN A 131 91.82 92.11 -53.38
N ALA A 132 91.91 91.30 -52.32
CA ALA A 132 90.88 90.30 -52.03
C ALA A 132 89.59 90.93 -51.51
N ALA A 133 89.66 92.01 -50.74
CA ALA A 133 88.48 92.76 -50.32
C ALA A 133 87.73 93.35 -51.53
N GLU A 134 88.46 93.88 -52.53
CA GLU A 134 87.85 94.39 -53.76
C GLU A 134 87.30 93.25 -54.63
N ALA A 135 88.02 92.13 -54.76
CA ALA A 135 87.57 90.97 -55.55
C ALA A 135 86.31 90.28 -54.99
N VAL A 136 86.04 90.45 -53.69
CA VAL A 136 84.91 89.83 -52.97
C VAL A 136 83.69 90.76 -52.87
N LYS A 137 83.91 92.08 -52.98
CA LYS A 137 82.89 93.12 -52.78
C LYS A 137 81.63 92.88 -53.63
N ASP A 138 81.84 92.55 -54.91
CA ASP A 138 80.77 92.38 -55.91
C ASP A 138 80.32 90.91 -56.09
N GLN A 139 80.88 89.95 -55.35
CA GLN A 139 80.46 88.55 -55.41
C GLN A 139 79.33 88.22 -54.44
N ASP A 140 78.41 87.38 -54.92
CA ASP A 140 77.30 86.82 -54.16
C ASP A 140 77.54 85.35 -53.77
N PHE A 141 77.70 85.10 -52.47
CA PHE A 141 77.93 83.75 -51.92
C PHE A 141 76.63 82.98 -51.64
N SER A 142 75.46 83.53 -51.98
CA SER A 142 74.14 82.90 -51.82
C SER A 142 74.05 81.49 -52.40
N HIS A 143 74.66 81.25 -53.56
CA HIS A 143 74.61 79.98 -54.28
C HIS A 143 75.70 78.98 -53.86
N ALA A 144 76.61 79.36 -52.95
CA ALA A 144 77.73 78.53 -52.52
C ALA A 144 77.39 77.53 -51.40
N VAL A 145 76.14 77.52 -50.89
CA VAL A 145 75.73 76.60 -49.81
C VAL A 145 75.67 75.14 -50.35
N PRO A 146 76.41 74.18 -49.76
CA PRO A 146 76.47 72.82 -50.28
C PRO A 146 75.12 72.11 -50.29
N ARG A 147 74.66 71.64 -51.46
CA ARG A 147 73.43 70.84 -51.68
C ARG A 147 72.25 71.33 -50.82
N ALA A 148 71.75 72.54 -51.12
CA ALA A 148 70.62 73.11 -50.41
C ALA A 148 69.31 72.35 -50.74
N ARG A 149 68.87 71.47 -49.83
CA ARG A 149 67.65 70.64 -49.96
C ARG A 149 66.46 71.18 -49.16
N HIS A 150 66.57 72.37 -48.58
CA HIS A 150 65.50 72.97 -47.75
C HIS A 150 64.20 73.14 -48.54
N TRP A 151 64.26 73.46 -49.84
CA TRP A 151 63.07 73.52 -50.70
C TRP A 151 62.41 72.16 -50.93
N MET A 152 63.20 71.09 -51.06
CA MET A 152 62.67 69.73 -51.21
C MET A 152 61.98 69.27 -49.93
N TRP A 153 62.64 69.45 -48.78
CA TRP A 153 62.04 69.14 -47.47
C TRP A 153 60.86 70.06 -47.14
N GLY A 154 60.91 71.32 -47.57
CA GLY A 154 59.80 72.27 -47.42
C GLY A 154 58.57 71.85 -48.23
N ARG A 155 58.75 71.42 -49.48
CA ARG A 155 57.67 70.86 -50.31
C ARG A 155 57.11 69.56 -49.70
N ALA A 156 57.99 68.66 -49.24
CA ALA A 156 57.57 67.40 -48.62
C ALA A 156 56.78 67.63 -47.32
N ALA A 157 57.31 68.44 -46.40
CA ALA A 157 56.63 68.82 -45.15
C ALA A 157 55.32 69.56 -45.43
N GLY A 158 55.31 70.49 -46.39
CA GLY A 158 54.10 71.19 -46.82
C GLY A 158 53.04 70.24 -47.35
N ALA A 159 53.39 69.31 -48.24
CA ALA A 159 52.46 68.31 -48.76
C ALA A 159 51.88 67.40 -47.64
N ALA A 160 52.73 66.96 -46.71
CA ALA A 160 52.27 66.16 -45.56
C ALA A 160 51.32 66.96 -44.65
N LEU A 161 51.62 68.23 -44.37
CA LEU A 161 50.75 69.10 -43.57
C LEU A 161 49.41 69.40 -44.28
N VAL A 162 49.40 69.54 -45.60
CA VAL A 162 48.15 69.66 -46.37
C VAL A 162 47.29 68.41 -46.20
N LEU A 163 47.87 67.20 -46.28
CA LEU A 163 47.13 65.96 -46.04
C LEU A 163 46.58 65.86 -44.61
N VAL A 164 47.34 66.33 -43.61
CA VAL A 164 46.84 66.45 -42.23
C VAL A 164 45.66 67.43 -42.17
N GLY A 165 45.77 68.59 -42.80
CA GLY A 165 44.68 69.58 -42.87
C GLY A 165 43.42 69.03 -43.53
N VAL A 166 43.56 68.26 -44.62
CA VAL A 166 42.44 67.57 -45.29
C VAL A 166 41.78 66.56 -44.34
N ALA A 167 42.56 65.81 -43.57
CA ALA A 167 42.01 64.87 -42.57
C ALA A 167 41.18 65.58 -41.49
N PHE A 168 41.63 66.74 -41.00
CA PHE A 168 40.88 67.56 -40.04
C PHE A 168 39.62 68.20 -40.64
N PHE A 169 39.65 68.56 -41.92
CA PHE A 169 38.48 69.13 -42.60
C PHE A 169 37.39 68.08 -42.87
N LEU A 170 37.75 66.92 -43.39
CA LEU A 170 36.79 65.87 -43.75
C LEU A 170 36.29 65.06 -42.56
N ALA A 171 37.13 64.86 -41.54
CA ALA A 171 36.83 63.97 -40.42
C ALA A 171 37.38 64.52 -39.10
N ASN A 172 36.95 65.73 -38.70
CA ASN A 172 37.45 66.47 -37.54
C ASN A 172 37.52 65.62 -36.25
N ASP A 173 36.44 64.92 -35.88
CA ASP A 173 36.40 64.12 -34.66
C ASP A 173 37.32 62.90 -34.72
N ALA A 174 37.41 62.25 -35.89
CA ALA A 174 38.33 61.14 -36.10
C ALA A 174 39.79 61.60 -36.07
N ALA A 175 40.10 62.74 -36.69
CA ALA A 175 41.44 63.33 -36.68
C ALA A 175 41.88 63.76 -35.27
N ARG A 176 40.97 64.35 -34.48
CA ARG A 176 41.23 64.67 -33.06
C ARG A 176 41.46 63.42 -32.22
N ASN A 177 40.65 62.36 -32.40
CA ASN A 177 40.83 61.09 -31.69
C ASN A 177 42.17 60.44 -32.05
N THR A 178 42.53 60.39 -33.33
CA THR A 178 43.84 59.89 -33.76
C THR A 178 44.98 60.76 -33.22
N LEU A 179 44.84 62.08 -33.18
CA LEU A 179 45.87 62.97 -32.62
C LEU A 179 46.07 62.69 -31.12
N ALA A 180 44.98 62.51 -30.37
CA ALA A 180 45.05 62.11 -28.97
C ALA A 180 45.72 60.74 -28.81
N ARG A 181 45.33 59.75 -29.62
CA ARG A 181 45.92 58.40 -29.62
C ARG A 181 47.39 58.36 -30.05
N TRP A 182 47.82 59.26 -30.93
CA TRP A 182 49.22 59.40 -31.38
C TRP A 182 50.07 60.12 -30.33
N GLY A 183 49.59 61.24 -29.77
CA GLY A 183 50.30 62.00 -28.75
C GLY A 183 50.38 61.31 -27.39
N THR A 184 49.43 60.42 -27.10
CA THR A 184 49.39 59.59 -25.87
C THR A 184 49.39 58.10 -26.23
N ALA A 185 50.42 57.65 -26.95
CA ALA A 185 50.51 56.30 -27.49
C ALA A 185 50.35 55.16 -26.46
N TRP A 186 50.65 55.42 -25.17
CA TRP A 186 50.54 54.47 -24.05
C TRP A 186 49.16 54.37 -23.40
N GLN A 187 48.24 55.32 -23.65
CA GLN A 187 46.91 55.30 -23.04
C GLN A 187 45.93 54.43 -23.85
N PRO A 188 45.02 53.69 -23.18
CA PRO A 188 43.97 52.88 -23.82
C PRO A 188 42.78 53.77 -24.22
N ILE A 189 43.01 54.72 -25.12
CA ILE A 189 41.94 55.55 -25.68
C ILE A 189 41.23 54.75 -26.78
N GLU A 190 39.91 54.59 -26.64
CA GLU A 190 39.07 53.93 -27.64
C GLU A 190 39.16 54.64 -29.00
N ARG A 191 39.15 53.83 -30.06
CA ARG A 191 39.16 54.33 -31.43
C ARG A 191 37.81 55.00 -31.74
N TYR A 192 37.87 56.15 -32.40
CA TYR A 192 36.68 56.75 -32.99
C TYR A 192 36.10 55.90 -34.14
N THR A 193 34.85 55.45 -33.96
CA THR A 193 34.02 54.81 -35.00
C THR A 193 32.91 55.74 -35.48
N PHE A 194 32.58 55.67 -36.77
CA PHE A 194 31.52 56.45 -37.41
C PHE A 194 30.13 55.86 -37.16
N ALA A 195 30.04 54.53 -37.05
CA ALA A 195 28.86 53.88 -36.50
C ALA A 195 28.94 53.91 -34.96
N LYS A 196 27.83 54.22 -34.29
CA LYS A 196 27.69 54.13 -32.83
C LYS A 196 26.47 53.28 -32.46
N VAL A 197 26.62 52.46 -31.44
CA VAL A 197 25.52 51.65 -30.89
C VAL A 197 25.25 52.08 -29.46
N ASP A 198 24.02 51.84 -29.01
CA ASP A 198 23.68 51.95 -27.60
C ASP A 198 24.59 51.07 -26.73
N PRO A 199 24.79 51.40 -25.45
CA PRO A 199 25.60 50.61 -24.55
C PRO A 199 25.09 49.17 -24.52
N LEU A 200 25.91 48.24 -25.03
CA LEU A 200 25.64 46.81 -25.02
C LEU A 200 26.23 46.20 -23.74
N PRO A 201 25.54 45.24 -23.12
CA PRO A 201 26.08 44.55 -21.95
C PRO A 201 27.34 43.76 -22.33
N THR A 202 28.26 43.60 -21.36
CA THR A 202 29.51 42.85 -21.54
C THR A 202 29.28 41.34 -21.54
N HIS A 203 28.24 40.88 -20.86
CA HIS A 203 27.79 39.49 -20.80
C HIS A 203 26.27 39.42 -20.99
N ILE A 204 25.79 38.35 -21.63
CA ILE A 204 24.37 38.09 -21.88
C ILE A 204 24.07 36.65 -21.47
N VAL A 205 23.10 36.48 -20.59
CA VAL A 205 22.55 35.16 -20.26
C VAL A 205 21.53 34.79 -21.33
N ALA A 206 21.73 33.65 -21.98
CA ALA A 206 20.82 33.13 -23.02
C ALA A 206 20.17 31.83 -22.55
N PRO A 207 18.95 31.50 -23.00
CA PRO A 207 18.34 30.22 -22.67
C PRO A 207 19.14 29.06 -23.28
N TYR A 208 19.42 28.05 -22.45
CA TYR A 208 20.23 26.90 -22.83
C TYR A 208 19.60 26.11 -23.98
N ALA A 209 20.38 25.87 -25.03
CA ALA A 209 20.00 25.11 -26.21
C ALA A 209 18.76 25.64 -26.97
N GLU A 210 18.42 26.92 -26.82
CA GLU A 210 17.36 27.58 -27.59
C GLU A 210 17.93 28.70 -28.49
N PRO A 211 17.32 28.96 -29.66
CA PRO A 211 17.69 30.13 -30.46
C PRO A 211 17.28 31.41 -29.73
N PHE A 212 18.12 32.44 -29.82
CA PHE A 212 17.81 33.76 -29.24
C PHE A 212 18.18 34.87 -30.21
N THR A 213 17.53 36.02 -30.08
CA THR A 213 17.75 37.18 -30.93
C THR A 213 18.39 38.28 -30.10
N LEU A 214 19.52 38.82 -30.56
CA LEU A 214 20.16 39.97 -29.94
C LEU A 214 19.74 41.26 -30.67
N PRO A 215 18.92 42.13 -30.06
CA PRO A 215 18.61 43.43 -30.62
C PRO A 215 19.76 44.41 -30.36
N VAL A 216 20.44 44.85 -31.42
CA VAL A 216 21.47 45.90 -31.33
C VAL A 216 20.93 47.19 -31.93
N LYS A 217 20.71 48.21 -31.10
CA LYS A 217 20.20 49.52 -31.53
C LYS A 217 21.34 50.48 -31.89
N LEU A 218 21.16 51.24 -32.97
CA LEU A 218 22.07 52.34 -33.33
C LEU A 218 21.80 53.55 -32.43
N ALA A 219 22.85 54.16 -31.91
CA ALA A 219 22.75 55.38 -31.12
C ALA A 219 22.37 56.57 -32.02
N ALA A 220 21.64 57.56 -31.48
CA ALA A 220 21.20 58.74 -32.23
C ALA A 220 22.36 59.58 -32.82
N ALA A 221 23.56 59.52 -32.23
CA ALA A 221 24.76 60.25 -32.66
C ALA A 221 25.58 59.54 -33.75
N THR A 222 24.97 58.60 -34.48
CA THR A 222 25.60 57.81 -35.54
C THR A 222 25.72 58.62 -36.84
N LEU A 223 26.93 58.69 -37.40
CA LEU A 223 27.19 59.40 -38.67
C LEU A 223 27.16 58.45 -39.89
N TRP A 224 27.42 57.16 -39.66
CA TRP A 224 27.35 56.12 -40.69
C TRP A 224 26.47 54.98 -40.22
N SER A 225 25.37 54.73 -40.93
CA SER A 225 24.43 53.63 -40.67
C SER A 225 24.71 52.47 -41.63
N PRO A 226 25.42 51.41 -41.22
CA PRO A 226 25.71 50.29 -42.10
C PRO A 226 24.44 49.50 -42.44
N GLU A 227 24.26 49.11 -43.69
CA GLU A 227 23.07 48.36 -44.14
C GLU A 227 23.00 46.94 -43.54
N GLU A 228 24.16 46.33 -43.30
CA GLU A 228 24.30 44.99 -42.73
C GLU A 228 25.08 45.01 -41.40
N GLY A 229 24.55 44.30 -40.41
CA GLY A 229 25.27 43.93 -39.20
C GLY A 229 25.69 42.47 -39.21
N LYS A 230 26.96 42.18 -38.90
CA LYS A 230 27.51 40.81 -38.88
C LYS A 230 27.93 40.44 -37.47
N ALA A 231 27.52 39.29 -36.98
CA ALA A 231 27.92 38.81 -35.67
C ALA A 231 28.26 37.32 -35.71
N ARG A 232 29.29 36.92 -34.99
CA ARG A 232 29.80 35.54 -35.01
C ARG A 232 30.12 35.07 -33.61
N ILE A 233 29.59 33.90 -33.27
CA ILE A 233 29.90 33.17 -32.03
C ILE A 233 31.07 32.23 -32.31
N ASP A 234 32.23 32.49 -31.70
CA ASP A 234 33.46 31.70 -31.85
C ASP A 234 33.75 31.26 -33.30
N LYS A 235 33.66 29.95 -33.58
CA LYS A 235 33.92 29.34 -34.90
C LYS A 235 32.66 29.15 -35.76
N GLN A 236 31.47 29.46 -35.24
CA GLN A 236 30.19 29.26 -35.96
C GLN A 236 30.08 30.18 -37.19
N PRO A 237 29.17 29.88 -38.13
CA PRO A 237 28.86 30.78 -39.24
C PRO A 237 28.44 32.17 -38.73
N ALA A 238 28.84 33.21 -39.44
CA ALA A 238 28.44 34.58 -39.09
C ALA A 238 26.96 34.78 -39.43
N VAL A 239 26.21 35.30 -38.47
CA VAL A 239 24.82 35.76 -38.64
C VAL A 239 24.86 37.16 -39.21
N VAL A 240 24.05 37.42 -40.23
CA VAL A 240 23.91 38.73 -40.87
C VAL A 240 22.46 39.19 -40.70
N ALA A 241 22.28 40.41 -40.22
CA ALA A 241 20.97 41.06 -40.14
C ALA A 241 21.00 42.41 -40.86
N GLN A 242 19.92 42.74 -41.56
CA GLN A 242 19.75 44.06 -42.19
C GLN A 242 19.24 45.08 -41.16
N LEU A 243 19.57 46.35 -41.39
CA LEU A 243 19.08 47.45 -40.55
C LEU A 243 17.57 47.64 -40.72
N ALA A 244 16.79 47.40 -39.67
CA ALA A 244 15.34 47.60 -39.64
C ALA A 244 14.96 48.52 -38.47
N SER A 245 14.32 49.64 -38.77
CA SER A 245 13.84 50.62 -37.77
C SER A 245 14.92 51.07 -36.76
N GLY A 246 16.17 51.24 -37.20
CA GLY A 246 17.28 51.66 -36.33
C GLY A 246 17.89 50.54 -35.46
N SER A 247 17.51 49.28 -35.68
CA SER A 247 18.01 48.12 -34.94
C SER A 247 18.42 46.95 -35.84
N TYR A 248 19.40 46.18 -35.39
CA TYR A 248 19.78 44.88 -35.98
C TYR A 248 19.25 43.78 -35.08
N ALA A 249 18.29 42.99 -35.57
CA ALA A 249 17.83 41.79 -34.89
C ALA A 249 18.69 40.61 -35.37
N LEU A 250 19.72 40.24 -34.61
CA LEU A 250 20.65 39.16 -34.97
C LEU A 250 20.17 37.82 -34.38
N PRO A 251 19.64 36.88 -35.20
CA PRO A 251 19.19 35.57 -34.71
C PRO A 251 20.36 34.60 -34.58
N PHE A 252 20.61 34.10 -33.37
CA PHE A 252 21.64 33.09 -33.12
C PHE A 252 21.03 31.69 -32.96
N PRO A 253 21.72 30.65 -33.45
CA PRO A 253 21.32 29.27 -33.20
C PRO A 253 21.50 28.89 -31.72
N PRO A 254 20.86 27.80 -31.27
CA PRO A 254 21.01 27.22 -29.94
C PRO A 254 22.45 27.12 -29.44
N GLN A 255 22.72 27.63 -28.23
CA GLN A 255 24.04 27.55 -27.57
C GLN A 255 23.98 26.66 -26.33
N LYS A 256 25.03 25.86 -26.12
CA LYS A 256 25.15 24.94 -24.97
C LYS A 256 26.35 25.23 -24.05
N LYS A 257 27.28 26.05 -24.50
CA LYS A 257 28.51 26.38 -23.77
C LYS A 257 28.74 27.87 -23.81
N ASP A 258 29.40 28.37 -22.78
CA ASP A 258 29.83 29.76 -22.72
C ASP A 258 30.71 30.06 -23.94
N ALA A 259 30.41 31.17 -24.62
CA ALA A 259 31.00 31.48 -25.92
C ALA A 259 31.22 32.98 -26.09
N GLN A 260 32.15 33.38 -26.95
CA GLN A 260 32.40 34.78 -27.25
C GLN A 260 31.74 35.20 -28.55
N LEU A 261 30.85 36.18 -28.46
CA LEU A 261 30.21 36.83 -29.59
C LEU A 261 31.04 38.00 -30.08
N SER A 262 31.61 37.86 -31.26
CA SER A 262 32.23 38.96 -32.00
C SER A 262 31.20 39.68 -32.86
N LEU A 263 30.88 40.93 -32.50
CA LEU A 263 29.95 41.81 -33.21
C LEU A 263 30.73 42.77 -34.12
N ARG A 264 30.37 42.80 -35.39
CA ARG A 264 30.91 43.68 -36.43
C ARG A 264 29.79 44.46 -37.11
N LEU A 265 29.72 45.75 -36.83
CA LEU A 265 28.77 46.69 -37.44
C LEU A 265 29.56 47.80 -38.12
N GLY A 266 29.71 47.76 -39.45
CA GLY A 266 30.56 48.70 -40.17
C GLY A 266 32.01 48.70 -39.65
N ASP A 267 32.41 49.77 -38.95
CA ASP A 267 33.71 49.94 -38.30
C ASP A 267 33.71 49.61 -36.80
N ILE A 268 32.57 49.35 -36.17
CA ILE A 268 32.49 48.85 -34.79
C ILE A 268 32.96 47.39 -34.74
N ARG A 269 33.76 47.08 -33.73
CA ARG A 269 34.10 45.72 -33.31
C ARG A 269 33.87 45.64 -31.80
N LYS A 270 33.02 44.73 -31.35
CA LYS A 270 32.80 44.46 -29.92
C LYS A 270 32.80 42.95 -29.68
N THR A 271 33.19 42.56 -28.48
CA THR A 271 33.10 41.18 -28.02
C THR A 271 32.17 41.13 -26.82
N ILE A 272 31.20 40.23 -26.83
CA ILE A 272 30.22 40.02 -25.76
C ILE A 272 30.32 38.55 -25.32
N VAL A 273 30.30 38.28 -24.01
CA VAL A 273 30.26 36.90 -23.50
C VAL A 273 28.82 36.42 -23.48
N ILE A 274 28.55 35.24 -24.06
CA ILE A 274 27.25 34.58 -23.98
C ILE A 274 27.36 33.45 -22.97
N GLU A 275 26.45 33.41 -22.00
CA GLU A 275 26.35 32.36 -21.00
C GLU A 275 25.02 31.62 -21.14
N PRO A 276 24.99 30.43 -21.75
CA PRO A 276 23.78 29.63 -21.83
C PRO A 276 23.40 29.06 -20.45
N ARG A 277 22.23 29.42 -19.93
CA ARG A 277 21.67 28.93 -18.67
C ARG A 277 20.30 28.31 -18.89
N THR A 278 19.98 27.26 -18.15
CA THR A 278 18.66 26.62 -18.21
C THR A 278 17.60 27.56 -17.65
N ARG A 279 16.39 27.56 -18.23
CA ARG A 279 15.26 28.32 -17.69
C ARG A 279 14.93 27.86 -16.27
N PRO A 280 14.44 28.77 -15.41
CA PRO A 280 13.95 28.38 -14.10
C PRO A 280 12.71 27.50 -14.25
N ASP A 281 12.72 26.36 -13.56
CA ASP A 281 11.61 25.41 -13.54
C ASP A 281 11.19 25.18 -12.08
N LEU A 282 9.93 24.77 -11.86
CA LEU A 282 9.45 24.45 -10.52
C LEU A 282 9.87 23.02 -10.17
N ALA A 283 10.78 22.91 -9.21
CA ALA A 283 11.24 21.62 -8.71
C ALA A 283 10.17 20.95 -7.84
N GLU A 284 9.45 21.75 -7.03
CA GLU A 284 8.39 21.26 -6.15
C GLU A 284 7.26 22.29 -6.06
N LEU A 285 6.02 21.80 -6.07
CA LEU A 285 4.82 22.58 -5.78
C LEU A 285 3.99 21.84 -4.74
N SER A 286 3.66 22.51 -3.65
CA SER A 286 2.85 21.98 -2.56
C SER A 286 1.73 22.96 -2.21
N VAL A 287 0.66 22.45 -1.63
CA VAL A 287 -0.46 23.24 -1.10
C VAL A 287 -0.49 23.06 0.40
N ARG A 288 -0.40 24.17 1.13
CA ARG A 288 -0.74 24.23 2.55
C ARG A 288 -2.23 24.43 2.70
N LEU A 289 -2.88 23.58 3.47
CA LEU A 289 -4.32 23.57 3.66
C LEU A 289 -4.65 23.78 5.12
N HIS A 290 -5.48 24.80 5.35
CA HIS A 290 -6.24 24.94 6.56
C HIS A 290 -7.62 24.32 6.32
N LEU A 291 -7.85 23.15 6.93
CA LEU A 291 -9.11 22.42 6.83
C LEU A 291 -10.22 23.14 7.62
N PRO A 292 -11.50 22.96 7.27
CA PRO A 292 -12.61 23.53 8.02
C PRO A 292 -12.62 23.11 9.50
N ASP A 293 -13.08 24.03 10.36
CA ASP A 293 -13.08 23.85 11.83
C ASP A 293 -13.82 22.58 12.30
N TYR A 294 -14.85 22.13 11.57
CA TYR A 294 -15.62 20.94 11.93
C TYR A 294 -14.80 19.65 11.93
N LEU A 295 -13.71 19.60 11.15
CA LEU A 295 -12.84 18.43 11.08
C LEU A 295 -11.89 18.31 12.29
N GLY A 296 -11.66 19.40 13.04
CA GLY A 296 -10.88 19.35 14.29
C GLY A 296 -9.37 19.09 14.14
N TYR A 297 -8.82 19.19 12.92
CA TYR A 297 -7.38 19.03 12.67
C TYR A 297 -6.58 20.17 13.34
N LYS A 298 -5.58 19.82 14.14
CA LYS A 298 -4.71 20.80 14.82
C LYS A 298 -3.53 21.26 13.96
N SER A 299 -3.21 20.53 12.90
CA SER A 299 -2.04 20.73 12.05
C SER A 299 -2.45 21.08 10.61
N ASP A 300 -1.73 22.04 10.02
CA ASP A 300 -1.90 22.37 8.60
C ASP A 300 -1.44 21.20 7.74
N GLN A 301 -2.27 20.82 6.77
CA GLN A 301 -2.00 19.70 5.88
C GLN A 301 -1.21 20.16 4.66
N HIS A 302 -0.24 19.35 4.21
CA HIS A 302 0.57 19.64 3.03
C HIS A 302 0.26 18.62 1.93
N ILE A 303 -0.18 19.08 0.76
CA ILE A 303 -0.42 18.23 -0.42
C ILE A 303 0.55 18.60 -1.53
N ALA A 304 1.40 17.67 -1.93
CA ALA A 304 2.31 17.84 -3.06
C ALA A 304 1.58 17.70 -4.40
N VAL A 305 1.77 18.67 -5.30
CA VAL A 305 1.09 18.78 -6.59
C VAL A 305 2.00 18.26 -7.69
N HIS A 306 1.62 17.14 -8.31
CA HIS A 306 2.44 16.47 -9.32
C HIS A 306 1.89 16.57 -10.76
N SER A 307 0.58 16.80 -10.94
CA SER A 307 -0.11 16.54 -12.21
C SER A 307 -0.81 17.76 -12.84
N GLY A 308 -0.40 19.00 -12.50
CA GLY A 308 -1.03 20.22 -13.03
C GLY A 308 -2.51 20.40 -12.62
N SER A 309 -3.01 19.54 -11.73
CA SER A 309 -4.31 19.65 -11.08
C SER A 309 -4.22 19.19 -9.63
N VAL A 310 -5.03 19.79 -8.76
CA VAL A 310 -5.12 19.43 -7.34
C VAL A 310 -6.58 19.45 -6.91
N SER A 311 -7.00 18.42 -6.18
CA SER A 311 -8.34 18.33 -5.61
C SER A 311 -8.29 18.76 -4.14
N LEU A 312 -9.08 19.77 -3.78
CA LEU A 312 -9.11 20.37 -2.46
C LEU A 312 -10.55 20.37 -1.93
N LEU A 313 -10.70 20.23 -0.61
CA LEU A 313 -12.01 20.23 0.04
C LEU A 313 -12.68 21.60 -0.08
N LYS A 314 -13.97 21.61 -0.45
CA LYS A 314 -14.79 22.81 -0.50
C LYS A 314 -14.92 23.44 0.89
N GLY A 315 -14.60 24.72 1.02
CA GLY A 315 -14.57 25.45 2.30
C GLY A 315 -13.21 25.45 3.00
N ALA A 316 -12.23 24.67 2.55
CA ALA A 316 -10.86 24.77 3.05
C ALA A 316 -10.17 26.04 2.55
N GLN A 317 -9.17 26.53 3.29
CA GLN A 317 -8.29 27.61 2.85
C GLN A 317 -6.97 27.04 2.33
N ALA A 318 -6.58 27.43 1.13
CA ALA A 318 -5.39 26.92 0.45
C ALA A 318 -4.36 28.02 0.21
N ALA A 319 -3.09 27.72 0.48
CA ALA A 319 -1.93 28.52 0.13
C ALA A 319 -0.91 27.67 -0.66
N PHE A 320 -0.30 28.25 -1.69
CA PHE A 320 0.62 27.54 -2.59
C PHE A 320 2.08 27.79 -2.25
N GLU A 321 2.75 26.67 -2.02
CA GLU A 321 4.16 26.38 -1.77
C GLU A 321 5.02 26.05 -2.97
N ALA A 322 5.78 26.96 -3.58
CA ALA A 322 6.59 26.61 -4.73
C ALA A 322 8.11 26.75 -4.47
N ASP A 323 8.89 25.77 -4.90
CA ASP A 323 10.36 25.79 -4.89
C ASP A 323 10.89 25.68 -6.33
N ALA A 324 11.62 26.69 -6.78
CA ALA A 324 12.21 26.75 -8.12
C ALA A 324 13.62 26.15 -8.15
N SER A 325 14.07 25.76 -9.34
CA SER A 325 15.43 25.27 -9.57
C SER A 325 16.53 26.33 -9.40
N ARG A 326 16.16 27.62 -9.41
CA ARG A 326 17.05 28.79 -9.33
C ARG A 326 16.44 29.87 -8.43
N ASP A 327 17.27 30.82 -8.00
CA ASP A 327 16.82 31.98 -7.23
C ASP A 327 15.92 32.88 -8.09
N LEU A 328 14.77 33.25 -7.52
CA LEU A 328 13.73 34.00 -8.18
C LEU A 328 13.87 35.50 -7.85
N ALA A 329 13.71 36.35 -8.87
CA ALA A 329 13.60 37.80 -8.70
C ALA A 329 12.15 38.22 -8.46
N SER A 330 11.20 37.55 -9.13
CA SER A 330 9.77 37.81 -8.96
C SER A 330 8.94 36.58 -9.29
N ALA A 331 7.78 36.46 -8.65
CA ALA A 331 6.77 35.46 -8.94
C ALA A 331 5.39 36.13 -8.91
N THR A 332 4.50 35.66 -9.77
CA THR A 332 3.13 36.15 -9.91
C THR A 332 2.16 34.98 -9.98
N MET A 333 1.00 35.14 -9.35
CA MET A 333 -0.14 34.24 -9.44
C MET A 333 -1.32 35.04 -9.96
N ASP A 334 -1.90 34.63 -11.10
CA ASP A 334 -2.98 35.35 -11.79
C ASP A 334 -2.68 36.84 -12.04
N GLY A 335 -1.40 37.17 -12.22
CA GLY A 335 -0.90 38.54 -12.39
C GLY A 335 -0.61 39.32 -11.10
N ALA A 336 -0.94 38.79 -9.92
CA ALA A 336 -0.62 39.40 -8.63
C ALA A 336 0.76 38.96 -8.12
N ILE A 337 1.60 39.92 -7.72
CA ILE A 337 2.96 39.68 -7.21
C ILE A 337 2.90 38.92 -5.88
N GLN A 338 3.71 37.86 -5.78
CA GLN A 338 3.82 37.01 -4.60
C GLN A 338 5.13 37.28 -3.85
N VAL A 339 5.18 36.88 -2.58
CA VAL A 339 6.38 37.02 -1.75
C VAL A 339 7.39 35.94 -2.16
N VAL A 340 8.60 36.37 -2.51
CA VAL A 340 9.70 35.51 -2.94
C VAL A 340 10.82 35.55 -1.89
N SER A 341 11.33 34.38 -1.50
CA SER A 341 12.45 34.20 -0.59
C SER A 341 13.47 33.24 -1.22
N GLY A 342 14.43 33.80 -1.95
CA GLY A 342 15.43 33.02 -2.70
C GLY A 342 14.77 32.18 -3.79
N ARG A 343 14.80 30.86 -3.66
CA ARG A 343 14.20 29.91 -4.61
C ARG A 343 12.71 29.67 -4.39
N LYS A 344 12.18 30.05 -3.23
CA LYS A 344 10.81 29.75 -2.83
C LYS A 344 9.90 30.94 -3.00
N PHE A 345 8.66 30.69 -3.40
CA PHE A 345 7.58 31.67 -3.28
C PHE A 345 6.37 31.05 -2.60
N SER A 346 5.66 31.86 -1.83
CA SER A 346 4.47 31.45 -1.06
C SER A 346 3.31 32.41 -1.34
N THR A 347 2.11 31.87 -1.49
CA THR A 347 0.89 32.69 -1.62
C THR A 347 0.16 32.83 -0.29
N THR A 348 -0.76 33.78 -0.20
CA THR A 348 -1.68 33.89 0.95
C THR A 348 -2.79 32.84 0.87
N PHE A 349 -3.37 32.50 2.03
CA PHE A 349 -4.52 31.60 2.11
C PHE A 349 -5.74 32.20 1.39
N SER A 350 -6.37 31.40 0.54
CA SER A 350 -7.60 31.74 -0.17
C SER A 350 -8.62 30.62 0.01
N PRO A 351 -9.92 30.92 0.23
CA PRO A 351 -10.95 29.89 0.32
C PRO A 351 -11.15 29.17 -1.02
N VAL A 352 -11.37 27.86 -0.96
CA VAL A 352 -11.72 27.02 -2.12
C VAL A 352 -13.25 26.83 -2.15
N ALA A 353 -13.93 27.56 -3.03
CA ALA A 353 -15.39 27.45 -3.19
C ALA A 353 -15.78 26.63 -4.42
N ASP A 354 -15.17 26.94 -5.56
CA ASP A 354 -15.47 26.36 -6.88
C ASP A 354 -14.18 25.93 -7.59
N ASN A 355 -14.34 25.24 -8.72
CA ASN A 355 -13.22 24.89 -9.60
C ASN A 355 -12.61 26.16 -10.20
N ILE A 356 -11.30 26.37 -10.00
CA ILE A 356 -10.58 27.56 -10.44
C ILE A 356 -9.25 27.16 -11.09
N ASP A 357 -8.94 27.78 -12.23
CA ASP A 357 -7.63 27.66 -12.87
C ASP A 357 -6.72 28.80 -12.37
N ARG A 358 -5.56 28.45 -11.78
CA ARG A 358 -4.55 29.39 -11.28
C ARG A 358 -3.34 29.38 -12.20
N THR A 359 -2.90 30.56 -12.64
CA THR A 359 -1.74 30.71 -13.53
C THR A 359 -0.55 31.27 -12.77
N PHE A 360 0.53 30.49 -12.67
CA PHE A 360 1.78 30.89 -12.05
C PHE A 360 2.82 31.28 -13.11
N SER A 361 3.46 32.42 -12.91
CA SER A 361 4.56 32.91 -13.76
C SER A 361 5.66 33.51 -12.87
N TRP A 362 6.92 33.18 -13.15
CA TRP A 362 8.08 33.61 -12.36
C TRP A 362 9.25 34.03 -13.25
N GLN A 363 10.19 34.78 -12.69
CA GLN A 363 11.40 35.21 -13.36
C GLN A 363 12.60 35.04 -12.42
N ASP A 364 13.70 34.49 -12.93
CA ASP A 364 14.93 34.34 -12.15
C ASP A 364 15.72 35.65 -12.03
N VAL A 365 16.76 35.64 -11.20
CA VAL A 365 17.71 36.77 -11.04
C VAL A 365 18.46 37.12 -12.32
N ASP A 366 18.56 36.21 -13.29
CA ASP A 366 19.22 36.42 -14.58
C ASP A 366 18.24 36.94 -15.66
N GLY A 367 16.96 37.14 -15.31
CA GLY A 367 15.92 37.66 -16.18
C GLY A 367 15.24 36.62 -17.09
N LEU A 368 15.52 35.32 -16.91
CA LEU A 368 14.89 34.23 -17.65
C LEU A 368 13.51 33.89 -17.07
N ALA A 369 12.52 33.79 -17.96
CA ALA A 369 11.19 33.27 -17.65
C ALA A 369 11.10 31.76 -17.98
N PRO A 370 10.18 31.02 -17.34
CA PRO A 370 9.90 29.63 -17.72
C PRO A 370 9.41 29.55 -19.17
N HIS A 371 9.51 28.36 -19.77
CA HIS A 371 9.09 28.15 -21.15
C HIS A 371 7.60 28.44 -21.37
N ALA A 372 6.77 28.11 -20.39
CA ALA A 372 5.36 28.47 -20.33
C ALA A 372 4.96 28.71 -18.86
N PRO A 373 3.97 29.58 -18.58
CA PRO A 373 3.41 29.69 -17.25
C PRO A 373 2.72 28.38 -16.84
N LEU A 374 2.78 28.05 -15.55
CA LEU A 374 2.13 26.86 -15.03
C LEU A 374 0.66 27.16 -14.78
N VAL A 375 -0.24 26.47 -15.47
CA VAL A 375 -1.69 26.53 -15.22
C VAL A 375 -2.08 25.35 -14.34
N LEU A 376 -2.41 25.64 -13.08
CA LEU A 376 -2.88 24.68 -12.09
C LEU A 376 -4.40 24.67 -12.03
N LYS A 377 -5.01 23.51 -12.27
CA LYS A 377 -6.46 23.33 -12.13
C LYS A 377 -6.81 22.92 -10.70
N VAL A 378 -7.37 23.83 -9.92
CA VAL A 378 -7.85 23.55 -8.56
C VAL A 378 -9.29 23.05 -8.66
N ARG A 379 -9.53 21.82 -8.24
CA ARG A 379 -10.87 21.21 -8.18
C ARG A 379 -11.41 21.26 -6.76
N ALA A 380 -12.56 21.91 -6.57
CA ALA A 380 -13.28 21.89 -5.31
C ALA A 380 -14.10 20.58 -5.24
N VAL A 381 -13.76 19.72 -4.27
CA VAL A 381 -14.44 18.44 -4.03
C VAL A 381 -15.20 18.52 -2.71
N GLU A 382 -16.38 17.92 -2.66
CA GLU A 382 -17.17 17.81 -1.44
C GLU A 382 -16.68 16.65 -0.58
N ASP A 383 -16.82 16.80 0.74
CA ASP A 383 -16.54 15.79 1.77
C ASP A 383 -17.33 14.50 1.48
N GLN A 384 -16.67 13.34 1.37
CA GLN A 384 -17.35 12.08 1.06
C GLN A 384 -17.96 11.44 2.32
N ALA A 385 -19.01 10.64 2.15
CA ALA A 385 -19.55 9.89 3.27
C ALA A 385 -18.63 8.70 3.60
N PRO A 386 -18.54 8.29 4.87
CA PRO A 386 -17.71 7.17 5.27
C PRO A 386 -18.23 5.87 4.65
N SER A 387 -17.32 4.93 4.38
CA SER A 387 -17.66 3.60 3.90
C SER A 387 -17.49 2.59 5.03
N ILE A 388 -18.43 1.65 5.19
CA ILE A 388 -18.38 0.61 6.23
C ILE A 388 -18.71 -0.77 5.66
N ILE A 389 -17.88 -1.75 6.02
CA ILE A 389 -18.01 -3.15 5.60
C ILE A 389 -18.00 -4.06 6.83
N VAL A 390 -18.93 -5.01 6.83
CA VAL A 390 -19.05 -6.07 7.81
C VAL A 390 -18.43 -7.35 7.24
N ARG A 391 -17.48 -7.97 7.95
CA ARG A 391 -16.88 -9.27 7.56
C ARG A 391 -17.45 -10.40 8.40
N ARG A 392 -18.07 -11.39 7.75
CA ARG A 392 -18.64 -12.61 8.38
C ARG A 392 -18.60 -13.82 7.44
N GLU A 393 -18.77 -15.01 8.01
CA GLU A 393 -18.81 -16.28 7.26
C GLU A 393 -20.15 -16.50 6.53
N SER A 394 -21.28 -16.12 7.14
CA SER A 394 -22.62 -16.24 6.56
C SER A 394 -23.41 -14.93 6.66
N GLN A 395 -24.41 -14.76 5.78
CA GLN A 395 -25.37 -13.65 5.85
C GLN A 395 -26.57 -13.96 6.76
N GLU A 396 -26.85 -15.24 6.98
CA GLU A 396 -27.91 -15.73 7.84
C GLU A 396 -27.31 -16.67 8.89
N GLU A 397 -27.68 -16.49 10.15
CA GLU A 397 -27.23 -17.35 11.25
C GLU A 397 -28.35 -17.51 12.29
N VAL A 398 -28.44 -18.71 12.87
CA VAL A 398 -29.33 -19.01 13.98
C VAL A 398 -28.52 -18.94 15.27
N VAL A 399 -28.97 -18.14 16.24
CA VAL A 399 -28.24 -17.84 17.47
C VAL A 399 -29.16 -17.94 18.67
N LEU A 400 -28.58 -18.29 19.82
CA LEU A 400 -29.29 -18.23 21.11
C LEU A 400 -29.47 -16.78 21.57
N ASP A 401 -30.53 -16.51 22.32
CA ASP A 401 -30.77 -15.21 22.97
C ASP A 401 -29.64 -14.73 23.91
N SER A 402 -28.98 -15.68 24.56
CA SER A 402 -27.83 -15.53 25.45
C SER A 402 -26.50 -15.60 24.71
N GLU A 403 -26.50 -15.88 23.40
CA GLU A 403 -25.27 -15.95 22.62
C GLU A 403 -24.77 -14.56 22.24
N VAL A 404 -23.50 -14.30 22.55
CA VAL A 404 -22.76 -13.15 22.02
C VAL A 404 -22.25 -13.48 20.62
N VAL A 405 -22.71 -12.71 19.65
CA VAL A 405 -22.27 -12.72 18.24
C VAL A 405 -21.24 -11.62 18.06
N SER A 406 -20.04 -11.97 17.58
CA SER A 406 -18.97 -11.01 17.31
C SER A 406 -18.83 -10.78 15.81
N VAL A 407 -18.72 -9.51 15.41
CA VAL A 407 -18.66 -9.09 14.01
C VAL A 407 -17.50 -8.13 13.80
N ASP A 408 -16.69 -8.37 12.78
CA ASP A 408 -15.57 -7.50 12.44
C ASP A 408 -16.04 -6.37 11.50
N LEU A 409 -15.90 -5.12 11.96
CA LEU A 409 -16.25 -3.90 11.25
C LEU A 409 -15.00 -3.24 10.68
N SER A 410 -15.06 -2.84 9.42
CA SER A 410 -14.02 -2.06 8.75
C SER A 410 -14.64 -0.80 8.16
N ALA A 411 -14.28 0.36 8.71
CA ALA A 411 -14.71 1.67 8.21
C ALA A 411 -13.53 2.46 7.61
N SER A 412 -13.79 3.22 6.56
CA SER A 412 -12.82 4.08 5.89
C SER A 412 -13.48 5.40 5.48
N ASP A 413 -12.76 6.50 5.73
CA ASP A 413 -13.17 7.86 5.43
C ASP A 413 -12.00 8.71 4.90
N ASP A 414 -12.28 9.84 4.25
CA ASP A 414 -11.26 10.74 3.70
C ASP A 414 -10.66 11.68 4.76
N PHE A 415 -11.48 12.19 5.69
CA PHE A 415 -11.04 13.13 6.72
C PHE A 415 -11.06 12.57 8.14
N GLY A 416 -11.84 11.54 8.45
CA GLY A 416 -11.75 10.86 9.75
C GLY A 416 -13.07 10.31 10.21
N ILE A 417 -13.01 9.17 10.90
CA ILE A 417 -14.20 8.48 11.41
C ILE A 417 -14.46 8.99 12.82
N LYS A 418 -15.70 9.42 13.10
CA LYS A 418 -16.10 9.89 14.44
C LYS A 418 -16.47 8.74 15.35
N ARG A 419 -17.31 7.83 14.86
CA ARG A 419 -17.77 6.64 15.61
C ARG A 419 -18.38 5.60 14.66
N VAL A 420 -18.36 4.36 15.10
CA VAL A 420 -18.94 3.22 14.39
C VAL A 420 -19.79 2.38 15.34
N GLY A 421 -20.83 1.75 14.80
CA GLY A 421 -21.75 0.97 15.62
C GLY A 421 -22.57 -0.03 14.84
N LEU A 422 -23.45 -0.70 15.57
CA LEU A 422 -24.47 -1.60 15.05
C LEU A 422 -25.84 -1.00 15.28
N GLU A 423 -26.76 -1.30 14.38
CA GLU A 423 -28.18 -1.05 14.58
C GLU A 423 -28.95 -2.27 14.09
N TRP A 424 -30.09 -2.50 14.69
CA TRP A 424 -30.92 -3.65 14.38
C TRP A 424 -32.39 -3.29 14.33
N THR A 425 -33.11 -3.99 13.46
CA THR A 425 -34.55 -3.86 13.28
C THR A 425 -35.19 -5.24 13.31
N GLY A 426 -36.17 -5.43 14.20
CA GLY A 426 -36.96 -6.66 14.25
C GLY A 426 -37.82 -6.83 13.00
N SER A 427 -37.85 -8.04 12.43
CA SER A 427 -38.66 -8.36 11.25
C SER A 427 -40.15 -8.52 11.57
N LEU A 428 -40.51 -8.60 12.85
CA LEU A 428 -41.89 -8.72 13.32
C LEU A 428 -42.65 -7.42 13.05
N THR A 429 -43.20 -7.32 11.84
CA THR A 429 -44.51 -6.69 11.68
C THR A 429 -45.51 -7.67 12.29
N GLN A 430 -45.62 -7.69 13.63
CA GLN A 430 -46.74 -8.41 14.25
C GLN A 430 -48.03 -7.89 13.62
N ALA A 431 -49.00 -8.77 13.38
CA ALA A 431 -50.29 -8.48 12.75
C ALA A 431 -51.18 -7.48 13.54
N ASP A 432 -50.59 -6.68 14.45
CA ASP A 432 -51.23 -5.87 15.49
C ASP A 432 -50.66 -4.45 15.57
N GLY A 433 -50.17 -3.88 14.46
CA GLY A 433 -49.83 -2.44 14.38
C GLY A 433 -48.72 -1.95 15.34
N GLN A 434 -47.99 -2.84 16.01
CA GLN A 434 -46.88 -2.49 16.88
C GLN A 434 -45.63 -2.13 16.06
N THR A 435 -44.89 -1.13 16.53
CA THR A 435 -43.66 -0.69 15.88
C THR A 435 -42.58 -1.76 16.01
N PRO A 436 -41.81 -2.04 14.92
CA PRO A 436 -40.73 -3.01 14.98
C PRO A 436 -39.70 -2.55 16.02
N ILE A 437 -39.20 -3.50 16.82
CA ILE A 437 -38.15 -3.22 17.81
C ILE A 437 -36.93 -2.69 17.06
N ARG A 438 -36.46 -1.50 17.47
CA ARG A 438 -35.25 -0.87 16.95
C ARG A 438 -34.30 -0.62 18.10
N GLY A 439 -33.04 -0.96 17.90
CA GLY A 439 -31.96 -0.62 18.82
C GLY A 439 -30.71 -0.23 18.06
N GLU A 440 -29.87 0.54 18.72
CA GLU A 440 -28.57 0.97 18.23
C GLU A 440 -27.54 0.84 19.35
N LYS A 441 -26.30 0.57 18.96
CA LYS A 441 -25.17 0.46 19.88
C LYS A 441 -23.91 1.00 19.23
N ILE A 442 -23.12 1.73 20.01
CA ILE A 442 -21.81 2.21 19.59
C ILE A 442 -20.78 1.12 19.88
N ALA A 443 -20.06 0.69 18.85
CA ALA A 443 -19.03 -0.33 18.98
C ALA A 443 -17.65 0.28 19.25
N ALA A 444 -17.37 1.46 18.68
CA ALA A 444 -16.10 2.13 18.92
C ALA A 444 -16.12 3.63 18.58
N ALA A 445 -15.33 4.39 19.33
CA ALA A 445 -15.03 5.79 19.09
C ALA A 445 -13.85 5.92 18.11
N GLY A 446 -13.98 6.82 17.15
CA GLY A 446 -12.92 7.17 16.22
C GLY A 446 -12.10 8.37 16.68
N ASP A 447 -11.35 8.97 15.75
CA ASP A 447 -10.53 10.15 16.00
C ASP A 447 -10.45 11.01 14.73
N HIS A 448 -10.21 12.30 14.90
CA HIS A 448 -10.19 13.30 13.83
C HIS A 448 -9.16 12.99 12.75
N GLU A 449 -8.02 12.39 13.09
CA GLU A 449 -6.97 12.03 12.12
C GLU A 449 -7.05 10.57 11.66
N LYS A 450 -7.96 9.76 12.23
CA LYS A 450 -8.05 8.32 11.97
C LYS A 450 -9.00 8.03 10.81
N ARG A 451 -8.41 7.89 9.63
CA ARG A 451 -9.11 7.63 8.35
C ARG A 451 -9.59 6.19 8.18
N GLU A 452 -8.87 5.24 8.76
CA GLU A 452 -9.22 3.83 8.70
C GLU A 452 -9.42 3.27 10.11
N MET A 453 -10.46 2.48 10.28
CA MET A 453 -10.80 1.88 11.55
C MET A 453 -11.24 0.44 11.36
N GLN A 454 -10.57 -0.47 12.08
CA GLN A 454 -10.99 -1.85 12.21
C GLN A 454 -11.32 -2.09 13.68
N THR A 455 -12.54 -2.55 13.94
CA THR A 455 -13.00 -2.87 15.30
C THR A 455 -13.87 -4.10 15.27
N ARG A 456 -13.95 -4.80 16.41
CA ARG A 456 -14.88 -5.90 16.61
C ARG A 456 -16.05 -5.40 17.43
N ALA A 457 -17.26 -5.56 16.91
CA ALA A 457 -18.50 -5.23 17.59
C ALA A 457 -19.16 -6.52 18.10
N THR A 458 -19.87 -6.44 19.23
CA THR A 458 -20.60 -7.58 19.78
C THR A 458 -22.08 -7.30 19.93
N PHE A 459 -22.89 -8.31 19.64
CA PHE A 459 -24.34 -8.27 19.79
C PHE A 459 -24.81 -9.46 20.64
N CYS A 460 -25.68 -9.22 21.62
CA CYS A 460 -26.29 -10.26 22.44
C CYS A 460 -27.74 -9.88 22.77
N ALA A 461 -28.71 -10.69 22.35
CA ALA A 461 -30.12 -10.30 22.41
C ALA A 461 -30.61 -10.04 23.85
N THR A 462 -30.23 -10.88 24.80
CA THR A 462 -30.60 -10.73 26.23
C THR A 462 -30.08 -9.44 26.84
N ARG A 463 -28.83 -9.04 26.54
CA ARG A 463 -28.24 -7.79 27.05
C ARG A 463 -28.87 -6.56 26.40
N GLU A 464 -29.12 -6.62 25.09
CA GLU A 464 -29.73 -5.52 24.35
C GLU A 464 -31.26 -5.45 24.53
N GLY A 465 -31.85 -6.31 25.38
CA GLY A 465 -33.29 -6.31 25.70
C GLY A 465 -34.18 -6.77 24.54
N VAL A 466 -33.65 -7.55 23.60
CA VAL A 466 -34.36 -8.04 22.42
C VAL A 466 -34.98 -9.41 22.70
N GLU A 467 -36.31 -9.49 22.63
CA GLU A 467 -37.01 -10.78 22.73
C GLU A 467 -36.70 -11.70 21.53
N PRO A 468 -36.74 -13.04 21.72
CA PRO A 468 -36.47 -14.02 20.66
C PRO A 468 -37.30 -13.78 19.40
N GLN A 469 -36.64 -13.39 18.31
CA GLN A 469 -37.25 -13.10 17.01
C GLN A 469 -36.19 -13.09 15.90
N THR A 470 -36.63 -12.93 14.65
CA THR A 470 -35.71 -12.65 13.54
C THR A 470 -35.41 -11.15 13.48
N ILE A 471 -34.13 -10.80 13.45
CA ILE A 471 -33.65 -9.42 13.40
C ILE A 471 -32.73 -9.21 12.18
N GLU A 472 -32.86 -8.04 11.58
CA GLU A 472 -31.94 -7.55 10.56
C GLU A 472 -30.96 -6.59 11.22
N ILE A 473 -29.67 -6.91 11.15
CA ILE A 473 -28.58 -6.09 11.71
C ILE A 473 -27.80 -5.46 10.57
N ARG A 474 -27.42 -4.20 10.74
CA ARG A 474 -26.53 -3.47 9.85
C ARG A 474 -25.55 -2.64 10.68
N ALA A 475 -24.36 -2.45 10.15
CA ALA A 475 -23.37 -1.58 10.78
C ALA A 475 -23.50 -0.17 10.22
N TRP A 476 -23.16 0.82 11.06
CA TRP A 476 -23.20 2.22 10.67
C TRP A 476 -21.91 2.96 11.05
N ALA A 477 -21.60 4.02 10.31
CA ALA A 477 -20.46 4.90 10.55
C ALA A 477 -20.85 6.39 10.42
N ASP A 478 -20.30 7.21 11.32
CA ASP A 478 -20.43 8.66 11.32
C ASP A 478 -19.08 9.33 11.02
N ASP A 479 -19.14 10.40 10.23
CA ASP A 479 -18.04 11.35 10.04
C ASP A 479 -18.23 12.59 10.94
N TYR A 480 -17.38 13.59 10.75
CA TYR A 480 -17.43 14.85 11.48
C TYR A 480 -18.29 15.92 10.79
N LEU A 481 -18.91 15.63 9.64
CA LEU A 481 -19.74 16.61 8.93
C LEU A 481 -21.10 16.77 9.63
N PRO A 482 -21.47 17.98 10.09
CA PRO A 482 -22.69 18.17 10.86
C PRO A 482 -23.96 17.95 10.02
N GLY A 483 -24.94 17.22 10.58
CA GLY A 483 -26.25 16.99 9.96
C GLY A 483 -26.28 15.91 8.87
N ARG A 484 -25.18 15.18 8.67
CA ARG A 484 -25.12 14.03 7.77
C ARG A 484 -25.82 12.81 8.38
N LYS A 485 -26.41 11.96 7.52
CA LYS A 485 -27.01 10.69 7.93
C LYS A 485 -25.93 9.62 8.04
N HIS A 486 -26.16 8.63 8.90
CA HIS A 486 -25.32 7.44 9.03
C HIS A 486 -25.05 6.78 7.66
N ALA A 487 -23.79 6.42 7.42
CA ALA A 487 -23.46 5.49 6.34
C ALA A 487 -23.72 4.06 6.82
N HIS A 488 -24.33 3.22 5.98
CA HIS A 488 -24.75 1.87 6.37
C HIS A 488 -24.01 0.79 5.57
N SER A 489 -23.75 -0.34 6.22
CA SER A 489 -23.26 -1.56 5.56
C SER A 489 -24.40 -2.34 4.89
N ALA A 490 -24.04 -3.39 4.15
CA ALA A 490 -25.00 -4.45 3.84
C ALA A 490 -25.56 -5.04 5.14
N SER A 491 -26.86 -5.33 5.15
CA SER A 491 -27.53 -5.95 6.27
C SER A 491 -27.37 -7.46 6.28
N PHE A 492 -27.57 -8.06 7.44
CA PHE A 492 -27.56 -9.49 7.64
C PHE A 492 -28.62 -9.91 8.65
N VAL A 493 -29.05 -11.17 8.58
CA VAL A 493 -30.18 -11.67 9.38
C VAL A 493 -29.67 -12.59 10.49
N LEU A 494 -30.15 -12.35 11.71
CA LEU A 494 -29.99 -13.28 12.82
C LEU A 494 -31.36 -13.81 13.24
N HIS A 495 -31.48 -15.13 13.33
CA HIS A 495 -32.64 -15.78 13.93
C HIS A 495 -32.34 -16.04 15.41
N VAL A 496 -32.83 -15.17 16.28
CA VAL A 496 -32.65 -15.30 17.72
C VAL A 496 -33.69 -16.26 18.27
N LEU A 497 -33.24 -17.39 18.82
CA LEU A 497 -34.07 -18.41 19.43
C LEU A 497 -33.84 -18.45 20.95
N ASN A 498 -34.89 -18.78 21.71
CA ASN A 498 -34.72 -19.16 23.11
C ASN A 498 -34.05 -20.56 23.21
N LYS A 499 -33.72 -20.97 24.43
CA LYS A 499 -33.06 -22.26 24.69
C LYS A 499 -33.86 -23.47 24.20
N GLU A 500 -35.18 -23.47 24.36
CA GLU A 500 -36.05 -24.58 23.95
C GLU A 500 -36.20 -24.69 22.43
N ASP A 501 -36.46 -23.58 21.75
CA ASP A 501 -36.64 -23.49 20.30
C ASP A 501 -35.33 -23.78 19.57
N HIS A 502 -34.19 -23.31 20.13
CA HIS A 502 -32.87 -23.67 19.61
C HIS A 502 -32.62 -25.17 19.73
N ALA A 503 -33.04 -25.82 20.82
CA ALA A 503 -32.91 -27.27 20.97
C ALA A 503 -33.77 -28.02 19.94
N LEU A 504 -35.00 -27.57 19.70
CA LEU A 504 -35.88 -28.14 18.69
C LEU A 504 -35.28 -28.01 17.29
N TRP A 505 -34.85 -26.79 16.93
CA TRP A 505 -34.19 -26.53 15.66
C TRP A 505 -32.95 -27.42 15.49
N LEU A 506 -32.11 -27.54 16.52
CA LEU A 506 -30.90 -28.36 16.44
C LEU A 506 -31.24 -29.85 16.29
N THR A 507 -32.26 -30.36 16.97
CA THR A 507 -32.74 -31.75 16.75
C THR A 507 -33.23 -31.99 15.33
N GLU A 508 -33.91 -31.01 14.72
CA GLU A 508 -34.32 -31.09 13.31
C GLU A 508 -33.11 -31.10 12.37
N GLN A 509 -32.09 -30.27 12.64
CA GLN A 509 -30.85 -30.27 11.86
C GLN A 509 -30.07 -31.58 12.00
N PHE A 510 -30.01 -32.17 13.20
CA PHE A 510 -29.44 -33.50 13.40
C PHE A 510 -30.22 -34.58 12.63
N GLY A 511 -31.54 -34.48 12.55
CA GLY A 511 -32.37 -35.36 11.72
C GLY A 511 -32.01 -35.27 10.23
N LYS A 512 -31.97 -34.04 9.68
CA LYS A 512 -31.56 -33.80 8.28
C LYS A 512 -30.15 -34.31 8.00
N TRP A 513 -29.23 -34.07 8.93
CA TRP A 513 -27.85 -34.56 8.82
C TRP A 513 -27.77 -36.09 8.84
N LEU A 514 -28.56 -36.75 9.70
CA LEU A 514 -28.60 -38.21 9.77
C LEU A 514 -29.17 -38.83 8.49
N ASP A 515 -30.19 -38.21 7.90
CA ASP A 515 -30.75 -38.68 6.62
C ASP A 515 -29.71 -38.54 5.49
N ALA A 516 -28.95 -37.44 5.44
CA ALA A 516 -27.83 -37.28 4.50
C ALA A 516 -26.70 -38.31 4.76
N ALA A 517 -26.46 -38.69 6.01
CA ALA A 517 -25.50 -39.72 6.37
C ALA A 517 -25.95 -41.11 5.89
N LYS A 518 -27.24 -41.43 6.00
CA LYS A 518 -27.83 -42.68 5.47
C LYS A 518 -27.77 -42.73 3.94
N GLU A 519 -28.07 -41.63 3.27
CA GLU A 519 -27.93 -41.56 1.80
C GLU A 519 -26.47 -41.81 1.37
N SER A 520 -25.50 -41.25 2.11
CA SER A 520 -24.08 -41.48 1.85
C SER A 520 -23.69 -42.94 2.10
N TYR A 521 -24.24 -43.58 3.14
CA TYR A 521 -24.07 -45.01 3.40
C TYR A 521 -24.67 -45.88 2.29
N GLU A 522 -25.90 -45.60 1.85
CA GLU A 522 -26.55 -46.33 0.75
C GLU A 522 -25.76 -46.22 -0.55
N HIS A 523 -25.21 -45.03 -0.84
CA HIS A 523 -24.33 -44.83 -1.97
C HIS A 523 -23.03 -45.65 -1.83
N GLU A 524 -22.46 -45.75 -0.64
CA GLU A 524 -21.28 -46.60 -0.38
C GLU A 524 -21.59 -48.09 -0.57
N VAL A 525 -22.78 -48.55 -0.17
CA VAL A 525 -23.25 -49.92 -0.43
C VAL A 525 -23.34 -50.17 -1.94
N GLN A 526 -23.84 -49.22 -2.72
CA GLN A 526 -23.91 -49.34 -4.19
C GLN A 526 -22.53 -49.41 -4.86
N LEU A 527 -21.56 -48.63 -4.38
CA LEU A 527 -20.16 -48.72 -4.84
C LEU A 527 -19.55 -50.08 -4.51
N HIS A 528 -19.81 -50.58 -3.30
CA HIS A 528 -19.36 -51.90 -2.88
C HIS A 528 -19.95 -53.05 -3.71
N GLU A 529 -21.23 -52.98 -4.08
CA GLU A 529 -21.84 -53.93 -5.01
C GLU A 529 -21.16 -53.90 -6.39
N SER A 530 -20.86 -52.70 -6.90
CA SER A 530 -20.14 -52.53 -8.17
C SER A 530 -18.72 -53.11 -8.10
N ASN A 531 -18.03 -52.95 -6.97
CA ASN A 531 -16.70 -53.52 -6.75
C ASN A 531 -16.73 -55.06 -6.64
N LYS A 532 -17.78 -55.63 -6.04
CA LYS A 532 -18.03 -57.08 -6.04
C LYS A 532 -18.24 -57.64 -7.45
N GLU A 533 -19.03 -56.96 -8.28
CA GLU A 533 -19.22 -57.34 -9.68
C GLU A 533 -17.90 -57.35 -10.45
N LEU A 534 -17.07 -56.31 -10.27
CA LEU A 534 -15.74 -56.24 -10.87
C LEU A 534 -14.82 -57.36 -10.36
N ARG A 535 -14.95 -57.77 -9.10
CA ARG A 535 -14.17 -58.88 -8.55
C ARG A 535 -14.64 -60.26 -9.03
N ALA A 536 -15.93 -60.42 -9.35
CA ALA A 536 -16.47 -61.67 -9.89
C ALA A 536 -15.95 -61.99 -11.31
N LEU A 537 -15.32 -61.02 -12.00
CA LEU A 537 -14.70 -61.21 -13.31
C LEU A 537 -13.43 -62.08 -13.24
N SER A 538 -13.17 -62.82 -14.33
CA SER A 538 -11.93 -63.59 -14.48
C SER A 538 -10.71 -62.66 -14.64
N ALA A 539 -9.49 -63.17 -14.40
CA ALA A 539 -8.28 -62.36 -14.49
C ALA A 539 -8.09 -61.76 -15.90
N ALA A 540 -8.41 -62.55 -16.94
CA ALA A 540 -8.34 -62.11 -18.33
C ALA A 540 -9.43 -61.08 -18.71
N ASP A 541 -10.62 -61.17 -18.10
CA ASP A 541 -11.69 -60.19 -18.33
C ASP A 541 -11.42 -58.87 -17.58
N LEU A 542 -10.84 -58.93 -16.38
CA LEU A 542 -10.47 -57.74 -15.58
C LEU A 542 -9.37 -56.90 -16.27
N ASP A 543 -8.46 -57.56 -17.01
CA ASP A 543 -7.39 -56.90 -17.76
C ASP A 543 -7.86 -56.19 -19.03
N ARG A 544 -9.16 -56.30 -19.40
CA ARG A 544 -9.71 -55.55 -20.53
C ARG A 544 -9.68 -54.04 -20.26
N PRO A 545 -9.39 -53.21 -21.28
CA PRO A 545 -9.28 -51.75 -21.11
C PRO A 545 -10.59 -51.11 -20.62
N GLU A 546 -11.73 -51.69 -20.97
CA GLU A 546 -13.05 -51.24 -20.48
C GLU A 546 -13.22 -51.46 -18.97
N ASN A 547 -12.82 -52.64 -18.47
CA ASN A 547 -12.92 -52.98 -17.05
C ASN A 547 -11.86 -52.23 -16.22
N ARG A 548 -10.65 -52.00 -16.74
CA ARG A 548 -9.65 -51.12 -16.11
C ARG A 548 -10.14 -49.66 -16.01
N ARG A 549 -10.85 -49.16 -17.03
CA ARG A 549 -11.52 -47.85 -16.97
C ARG A 549 -12.63 -47.84 -15.92
N ARG A 550 -13.45 -48.89 -15.82
CA ARG A 550 -14.49 -49.01 -14.78
C ARG A 550 -13.87 -49.02 -13.38
N VAL A 551 -12.79 -49.75 -13.15
CA VAL A 551 -12.05 -49.75 -11.87
C VAL A 551 -11.49 -48.35 -11.55
N SER A 552 -10.94 -47.64 -12.54
CA SER A 552 -10.48 -46.25 -12.35
C SER A 552 -11.63 -45.27 -12.06
N GLN A 553 -12.81 -45.49 -12.65
CA GLN A 553 -14.02 -44.71 -12.36
C GLN A 553 -14.52 -45.00 -10.94
N GLN A 554 -14.53 -46.27 -10.52
CA GLN A 554 -14.86 -46.66 -9.15
C GLN A 554 -13.88 -46.01 -8.16
N ALA A 555 -12.57 -46.06 -8.40
CA ALA A 555 -11.59 -45.39 -7.54
C ALA A 555 -11.82 -43.87 -7.39
N SER A 556 -12.31 -43.22 -8.46
CA SER A 556 -12.67 -41.80 -8.42
C SER A 556 -13.99 -41.57 -7.66
N ALA A 557 -14.95 -42.48 -7.81
CA ALA A 557 -16.21 -42.46 -7.08
C ALA A 557 -16.01 -42.70 -5.57
N GLU A 558 -15.12 -43.61 -5.18
CA GLU A 558 -14.68 -43.82 -3.79
C GLU A 558 -14.05 -42.55 -3.21
N GLY A 559 -13.17 -41.89 -3.98
CA GLY A 559 -12.58 -40.60 -3.58
C GLY A 559 -13.63 -39.49 -3.39
N ALA A 560 -14.66 -39.44 -4.23
CA ALA A 560 -15.78 -38.51 -4.08
C ALA A 560 -16.71 -38.89 -2.90
N SER A 561 -16.86 -40.18 -2.61
CA SER A 561 -17.55 -40.69 -1.42
C SER A 561 -16.83 -40.22 -0.15
N ALA A 562 -15.50 -40.38 -0.09
CA ALA A 562 -14.66 -39.92 1.01
C ALA A 562 -14.82 -38.40 1.26
N ALA A 563 -14.80 -37.59 0.21
CA ALA A 563 -15.00 -36.14 0.32
C ALA A 563 -16.40 -35.77 0.84
N ARG A 564 -17.45 -36.51 0.44
CA ARG A 564 -18.81 -36.31 0.96
C ARG A 564 -18.91 -36.67 2.44
N VAL A 565 -18.36 -37.80 2.86
CA VAL A 565 -18.35 -38.19 4.27
C VAL A 565 -17.53 -37.20 5.10
N ASP A 566 -16.40 -36.71 4.59
CA ASP A 566 -15.65 -35.64 5.25
C ASP A 566 -16.48 -34.35 5.42
N ALA A 567 -17.15 -33.88 4.36
CA ALA A 567 -18.06 -32.73 4.45
C ALA A 567 -19.20 -32.96 5.48
N LEU A 568 -19.75 -34.18 5.53
CA LEU A 568 -20.72 -34.58 6.54
C LEU A 568 -20.13 -34.54 7.95
N THR A 569 -18.91 -35.02 8.16
CA THR A 569 -18.24 -34.96 9.47
C THR A 569 -18.01 -33.52 9.92
N GLN A 570 -17.66 -32.62 9.00
CA GLN A 570 -17.51 -31.19 9.28
C GLN A 570 -18.85 -30.53 9.63
N ALA A 571 -19.92 -30.84 8.90
CA ALA A 571 -21.27 -30.36 9.21
C ALA A 571 -21.75 -30.88 10.58
N GLY A 572 -21.54 -32.17 10.85
CA GLY A 572 -21.89 -32.79 12.14
C GLY A 572 -21.10 -32.18 13.30
N ARG A 573 -19.81 -31.88 13.09
CA ARG A 573 -18.98 -31.15 14.06
C ARG A 573 -19.57 -29.79 14.40
N ARG A 574 -19.98 -29.00 13.40
CA ARG A 574 -20.63 -27.69 13.63
C ARG A 574 -21.93 -27.83 14.42
N LEU A 575 -22.74 -28.86 14.15
CA LEU A 575 -23.97 -29.13 14.91
C LEU A 575 -23.69 -29.50 16.37
N VAL A 576 -22.69 -30.35 16.63
CA VAL A 576 -22.28 -30.67 18.01
C VAL A 576 -21.74 -29.43 18.72
N GLU A 577 -20.93 -28.60 18.04
CA GLU A 577 -20.45 -27.32 18.57
C GLU A 577 -21.60 -26.37 18.91
N GLN A 578 -22.63 -26.25 18.07
CA GLN A 578 -23.86 -25.52 18.40
C GLN A 578 -24.60 -26.16 19.59
N GLY A 579 -24.61 -27.48 19.69
CA GLY A 579 -25.17 -28.21 20.84
C GLY A 579 -24.49 -27.87 22.17
N THR A 580 -23.17 -27.66 22.17
CA THR A 580 -22.44 -27.24 23.39
C THR A 580 -22.82 -25.84 23.90
N LYS A 581 -23.48 -25.02 23.07
CA LYS A 581 -23.97 -23.69 23.45
C LYS A 581 -25.25 -23.73 24.28
N ASN A 582 -25.99 -24.82 24.18
CA ASN A 582 -27.30 -24.93 24.83
C ASN A 582 -27.22 -25.95 25.97
N ASP A 583 -27.44 -25.47 27.19
CA ASP A 583 -27.45 -26.25 28.44
C ASP A 583 -28.57 -27.30 28.49
N THR A 584 -29.55 -27.22 27.58
CA THR A 584 -30.57 -28.27 27.45
C THR A 584 -30.03 -29.58 26.86
N PHE A 585 -28.86 -29.59 26.23
CA PHE A 585 -28.23 -30.83 25.76
C PHE A 585 -27.37 -31.46 26.85
N ASP A 586 -27.58 -32.76 27.08
CA ASP A 586 -26.80 -33.55 28.04
C ASP A 586 -25.38 -33.80 27.50
N ALA A 587 -24.37 -33.52 28.32
CA ALA A 587 -22.96 -33.71 28.01
C ALA A 587 -22.64 -35.15 27.59
N LYS A 588 -23.29 -36.14 28.22
CA LYS A 588 -23.09 -37.56 27.88
C LYS A 588 -23.54 -37.90 26.45
N ARG A 589 -24.60 -37.23 25.98
CA ARG A 589 -25.12 -37.41 24.63
C ARG A 589 -24.20 -36.73 23.62
N LEU A 590 -23.78 -35.50 23.88
CA LEU A 590 -22.84 -34.78 23.03
C LEU A 590 -21.50 -35.54 22.91
N GLU A 591 -21.04 -36.16 23.98
CA GLU A 591 -19.87 -37.06 23.95
C GLU A 591 -20.12 -38.27 23.05
N THR A 592 -21.28 -38.91 23.15
CA THR A 592 -21.63 -40.04 22.27
C THR A 592 -21.62 -39.59 20.80
N TRP A 593 -22.23 -38.45 20.47
CA TRP A 593 -22.17 -37.86 19.13
C TRP A 593 -20.74 -37.54 18.68
N ALA A 594 -19.92 -36.96 19.56
CA ALA A 594 -18.53 -36.65 19.28
C ALA A 594 -17.70 -37.91 18.98
N THR A 595 -17.88 -38.99 19.75
CA THR A 595 -17.21 -40.28 19.50
C THR A 595 -17.62 -40.89 18.16
N MET A 596 -18.89 -40.78 17.79
CA MET A 596 -19.39 -41.25 16.50
C MET A 596 -18.81 -40.42 15.34
N LEU A 597 -18.78 -39.09 15.46
CA LEU A 597 -18.15 -38.22 14.47
C LEU A 597 -16.65 -38.49 14.32
N LYS A 598 -15.96 -38.80 15.42
CA LYS A 598 -14.54 -39.21 15.40
C LYS A 598 -14.36 -40.50 14.60
N SER A 599 -15.22 -41.49 14.83
CA SER A 599 -15.18 -42.74 14.05
C SER A 599 -15.49 -42.53 12.57
N LEU A 600 -16.48 -41.70 12.22
CA LEU A 600 -16.78 -41.34 10.83
C LEU A 600 -15.64 -40.57 10.16
N LYS A 601 -14.98 -39.69 10.90
CA LYS A 601 -13.79 -38.96 10.44
C LYS A 601 -12.63 -39.92 10.19
N ASP A 602 -12.39 -40.87 11.08
CA ASP A 602 -11.33 -41.87 10.91
C ASP A 602 -11.59 -42.76 9.69
N ILE A 603 -12.86 -43.12 9.45
CA ILE A 603 -13.30 -43.83 8.24
C ILE A 603 -12.99 -42.99 6.99
N ALA A 604 -13.40 -41.72 6.96
CA ALA A 604 -13.23 -40.84 5.81
C ALA A 604 -11.77 -40.47 5.52
N ALA A 605 -10.96 -40.26 6.56
CA ALA A 605 -9.59 -39.77 6.43
C ALA A 605 -8.57 -40.88 6.15
N ASN A 606 -8.79 -42.10 6.68
CA ASN A 606 -7.80 -43.18 6.61
C ASN A 606 -8.29 -44.37 5.75
N ARG A 607 -9.53 -44.83 5.94
CA ARG A 607 -10.00 -46.09 5.34
C ARG A 607 -10.54 -45.92 3.92
N MET A 608 -11.39 -44.93 3.66
CA MET A 608 -11.91 -44.68 2.30
C MET A 608 -10.80 -44.34 1.29
N PRO A 609 -9.77 -43.54 1.63
CA PRO A 609 -8.64 -43.30 0.73
C PRO A 609 -7.81 -44.55 0.46
N SER A 610 -7.66 -45.45 1.45
CA SER A 610 -6.99 -46.75 1.26
C SER A 610 -7.71 -47.60 0.21
N VAL A 611 -9.05 -47.71 0.30
CA VAL A 611 -9.85 -48.43 -0.71
C VAL A 611 -9.67 -47.79 -2.10
N ALA A 612 -9.75 -46.46 -2.19
CA ALA A 612 -9.55 -45.74 -3.46
C ALA A 612 -8.15 -45.98 -4.04
N ASP A 613 -7.11 -45.99 -3.21
CA ASP A 613 -5.73 -46.21 -3.64
C ASP A 613 -5.47 -47.66 -4.03
N LEU A 614 -6.07 -48.64 -3.33
CA LEU A 614 -6.06 -50.05 -3.74
C LEU A 614 -6.74 -50.19 -5.11
N LEU A 615 -7.87 -49.52 -5.37
CA LEU A 615 -8.53 -49.52 -6.68
C LEU A 615 -7.71 -48.80 -7.79
N LYS A 616 -6.99 -47.72 -7.47
CA LYS A 616 -6.05 -47.11 -8.44
C LYS A 616 -4.90 -48.06 -8.78
N GLN A 617 -4.39 -48.76 -7.77
CA GLN A 617 -3.32 -49.75 -7.93
C GLN A 617 -3.80 -50.97 -8.72
N THR A 618 -5.06 -51.41 -8.55
CA THR A 618 -5.64 -52.49 -9.38
C THR A 618 -5.83 -52.03 -10.82
N ALA A 619 -6.23 -50.77 -11.06
CA ALA A 619 -6.30 -50.22 -12.41
C ALA A 619 -4.92 -50.17 -13.09
N SER A 620 -3.84 -50.00 -12.33
CA SER A 620 -2.47 -49.80 -12.83
C SER A 620 -1.56 -51.04 -12.80
N ALA A 621 -2.00 -52.18 -12.27
CA ALA A 621 -1.19 -53.40 -12.14
C ALA A 621 -0.96 -54.12 -13.48
N GLU A 622 0.24 -54.68 -13.70
CA GLU A 622 0.57 -55.45 -14.92
C GLU A 622 -0.31 -56.72 -15.06
N GLY A 623 -0.86 -56.95 -16.26
CA GLY A 623 -1.77 -58.06 -16.54
C GLY A 623 -1.07 -59.43 -16.51
N GLY A 624 -1.78 -60.45 -16.02
CA GLY A 624 -1.24 -61.80 -15.83
C GLY A 624 -0.86 -62.46 -17.15
N LYS A 625 0.42 -62.81 -17.35
CA LYS A 625 0.86 -63.60 -18.50
C LYS A 625 0.44 -65.07 -18.31
N ASN A 626 -0.43 -65.57 -19.19
CA ASN A 626 -0.71 -66.99 -19.38
C ASN A 626 0.59 -67.76 -19.65
N ASN A 627 0.89 -68.77 -18.84
CA ASN A 627 2.07 -69.61 -18.98
C ASN A 627 1.69 -70.99 -19.56
N GLY A 628 2.12 -71.26 -20.80
CA GLY A 628 2.08 -72.56 -21.45
C GLY A 628 3.49 -73.04 -21.82
N THR A 629 4.07 -73.83 -20.91
CA THR A 629 5.13 -74.87 -21.06
C THR A 629 6.55 -74.54 -21.59
N ASN A 630 7.50 -74.67 -20.64
CA ASN A 630 8.79 -75.40 -20.64
C ASN A 630 9.92 -75.04 -21.63
N GLN A 631 11.00 -74.38 -21.14
CA GLN A 631 12.21 -75.03 -20.57
C GLN A 631 13.17 -74.00 -19.91
N THR A 632 13.68 -74.37 -18.72
CA THR A 632 14.55 -73.65 -17.73
C THR A 632 16.06 -73.78 -18.06
N PRO A 633 17.06 -73.11 -17.39
CA PRO A 633 17.41 -73.31 -15.96
C PRO A 633 17.98 -72.11 -15.14
N THR A 634 17.48 -72.03 -13.89
CA THR A 634 18.17 -71.93 -12.57
C THR A 634 19.04 -70.73 -12.12
N GLN A 635 18.70 -70.28 -10.90
CA GLN A 635 19.39 -69.41 -9.92
C GLN A 635 20.84 -69.82 -9.56
N PRO A 636 21.57 -69.02 -8.75
CA PRO A 636 21.67 -69.40 -7.32
C PRO A 636 21.82 -68.23 -6.30
N GLY A 637 21.24 -68.43 -5.10
CA GLY A 637 21.98 -68.68 -3.85
C GLY A 637 22.73 -67.56 -3.10
N LYS A 638 22.50 -67.51 -1.77
CA LYS A 638 22.98 -66.57 -0.75
C LYS A 638 24.44 -66.77 -0.25
N SER A 639 24.97 -65.69 0.34
CA SER A 639 25.71 -65.52 1.64
C SER A 639 27.26 -65.35 1.72
N GLY A 640 27.68 -64.22 2.33
CA GLY A 640 28.88 -63.94 3.18
C GLY A 640 30.27 -63.78 2.51
N ALA A 641 31.23 -62.92 2.92
CA ALA A 641 31.34 -61.85 3.93
C ALA A 641 32.68 -61.05 3.80
N GLN A 642 32.67 -59.75 4.18
CA GLN A 642 33.72 -58.90 4.86
C GLN A 642 35.09 -58.58 4.20
N PRO A 643 35.92 -57.59 4.67
CA PRO A 643 35.73 -56.47 5.63
C PRO A 643 36.27 -55.07 5.12
N SER A 644 36.33 -54.13 6.07
CA SER A 644 36.56 -52.67 6.13
C SER A 644 37.83 -51.97 5.59
N GLN A 645 37.64 -50.64 5.35
CA GLN A 645 38.42 -49.45 5.81
C GLN A 645 39.35 -48.62 4.85
N MET A 646 39.17 -47.29 4.96
CA MET A 646 40.07 -46.13 4.71
C MET A 646 40.35 -45.69 3.25
N ALA A 647 40.47 -44.39 2.88
CA ALA A 647 40.24 -43.08 3.51
C ALA A 647 40.51 -41.94 2.48
N ARG A 648 39.87 -40.76 2.68
CA ARG A 648 40.22 -39.34 2.35
C ARG A 648 38.95 -38.57 1.92
N ALA A 649 38.46 -37.55 2.65
CA ALA A 649 38.93 -36.14 2.70
C ALA A 649 38.90 -35.46 1.31
N ASP A 650 38.35 -34.28 1.03
CA ASP A 650 37.76 -33.17 1.80
C ASP A 650 37.02 -32.18 0.82
N ALA A 651 36.19 -31.27 1.36
CA ALA A 651 35.61 -30.02 0.83
C ALA A 651 34.37 -30.07 -0.12
N GLY A 652 33.31 -29.26 0.00
CA GLY A 652 33.02 -28.12 0.89
C GLY A 652 32.29 -26.98 0.15
N LYS A 653 31.04 -26.65 0.55
CA LYS A 653 30.26 -25.39 0.30
C LYS A 653 29.75 -25.15 -1.15
N THR A 654 28.58 -24.58 -1.46
CA THR A 654 27.59 -23.64 -0.83
C THR A 654 26.19 -23.80 -1.49
N GLY A 655 25.09 -23.45 -0.80
CA GLY A 655 23.74 -23.16 -1.39
C GLY A 655 23.72 -21.85 -2.23
N PRO A 656 22.57 -21.15 -2.49
CA PRO A 656 21.30 -21.14 -1.73
C PRO A 656 19.98 -20.88 -2.52
N SER A 657 18.88 -20.76 -1.76
CA SER A 657 17.79 -19.75 -1.85
C SER A 657 16.59 -19.88 -2.80
N VAL A 658 15.44 -20.11 -2.17
CA VAL A 658 14.16 -19.34 -2.18
C VAL A 658 14.10 -18.05 -3.03
N SER A 659 13.01 -17.86 -3.78
CA SER A 659 12.26 -16.58 -3.85
C SER A 659 10.84 -16.76 -4.45
N GLN A 660 9.87 -16.14 -3.75
CA GLN A 660 8.44 -16.00 -4.03
C GLN A 660 8.09 -15.20 -5.31
N GLY A 661 6.82 -15.24 -5.69
CA GLY A 661 6.12 -14.12 -6.37
C GLY A 661 5.02 -14.60 -7.33
N THR A 662 3.75 -14.66 -6.92
CA THR A 662 2.70 -13.61 -7.07
C THR A 662 2.22 -13.33 -8.51
N THR A 663 0.94 -13.69 -8.70
CA THR A 663 -0.17 -12.91 -9.33
C THR A 663 -0.31 -12.81 -10.86
N PRO A 664 -1.57 -12.65 -11.34
CA PRO A 664 -2.04 -12.95 -12.69
C PRO A 664 -2.07 -11.70 -13.60
N PRO A 665 -2.42 -11.83 -14.89
CA PRO A 665 -2.85 -10.67 -15.66
C PRO A 665 -4.21 -10.84 -16.34
N GLY A 666 -4.99 -9.76 -16.31
CA GLY A 666 -6.10 -9.50 -17.23
C GLY A 666 -5.67 -8.59 -18.39
N ALA A 667 -6.19 -8.91 -19.58
CA ALA A 667 -6.61 -8.05 -20.71
C ALA A 667 -5.59 -7.04 -21.33
N PRO A 668 -5.97 -6.30 -22.40
CA PRO A 668 -6.13 -6.74 -23.79
C PRO A 668 -5.26 -5.88 -24.76
N LYS A 669 -5.14 -6.25 -26.05
CA LYS A 669 -4.84 -5.28 -27.12
C LYS A 669 -5.16 -5.80 -28.53
N ALA A 670 -5.83 -4.94 -29.28
CA ALA A 670 -6.18 -5.06 -30.69
C ALA A 670 -5.18 -4.31 -31.59
N SER A 671 -5.00 -4.76 -32.85
CA SER A 671 -5.13 -3.96 -34.10
C SER A 671 -4.43 -4.61 -35.34
N ALA A 672 -5.24 -5.02 -36.33
CA ALA A 672 -5.22 -4.94 -37.83
C ALA A 672 -3.89 -4.85 -38.66
N PRO A 673 -3.87 -4.92 -40.03
CA PRO A 673 -4.90 -5.17 -41.08
C PRO A 673 -4.54 -6.16 -42.25
N THR A 674 -5.57 -6.57 -43.02
CA THR A 674 -5.75 -6.93 -44.48
C THR A 674 -4.57 -7.49 -45.33
N ASP A 675 -4.68 -8.48 -46.23
CA ASP A 675 -5.56 -8.64 -47.42
C ASP A 675 -5.31 -10.01 -48.16
N PRO A 676 -5.70 -10.29 -49.44
CA PRO A 676 -6.82 -11.16 -49.87
C PRO A 676 -6.43 -12.34 -50.81
N ASN A 677 -7.03 -13.53 -50.64
CA ASN A 677 -7.41 -14.48 -51.71
C ASN A 677 -7.66 -15.89 -51.16
N ALA A 678 -8.90 -16.40 -51.31
CA ALA A 678 -9.27 -17.75 -51.75
C ALA A 678 -10.64 -18.18 -51.18
N ALA A 679 -11.59 -18.48 -52.08
CA ALA A 679 -12.93 -19.03 -51.82
C ALA A 679 -12.94 -20.58 -51.95
N PRO A 680 -14.08 -21.29 -51.89
CA PRO A 680 -15.09 -21.43 -50.82
C PRO A 680 -15.26 -22.91 -50.39
N LYS A 681 -15.91 -23.21 -49.24
CA LYS A 681 -16.37 -24.57 -48.87
C LYS A 681 -17.86 -24.60 -48.47
N PRO A 682 -18.62 -25.69 -48.75
CA PRO A 682 -20.07 -25.78 -48.54
C PRO A 682 -20.49 -26.14 -47.09
N PRO A 683 -21.81 -26.07 -46.77
CA PRO A 683 -22.32 -25.90 -45.40
C PRO A 683 -22.54 -27.20 -44.63
N VAL A 684 -22.39 -27.10 -43.30
CA VAL A 684 -22.76 -28.11 -42.30
C VAL A 684 -24.21 -27.91 -41.85
N PRO A 685 -25.01 -28.98 -41.62
CA PRO A 685 -26.33 -28.86 -41.02
C PRO A 685 -26.25 -28.80 -39.49
N SER A 686 -26.96 -27.83 -38.92
CA SER A 686 -27.20 -27.66 -37.48
C SER A 686 -28.49 -28.36 -37.06
N ILE A 687 -28.44 -29.18 -36.01
CA ILE A 687 -29.60 -29.56 -35.21
C ILE A 687 -29.39 -28.97 -33.82
N SER A 688 -30.32 -28.10 -33.45
CA SER A 688 -30.49 -27.47 -32.16
C SER A 688 -31.45 -28.30 -31.32
N ASP A 689 -31.09 -28.63 -30.09
CA ASP A 689 -32.07 -28.86 -29.04
C ASP A 689 -31.68 -28.10 -27.76
N ARG A 690 -32.69 -27.41 -27.26
CA ARG A 690 -32.73 -26.49 -26.12
C ARG A 690 -33.49 -27.23 -25.02
N GLU A 691 -32.91 -27.35 -23.84
CA GLU A 691 -33.68 -27.52 -22.61
C GLU A 691 -33.47 -26.29 -21.71
N PRO A 692 -34.56 -25.70 -21.19
CA PRO A 692 -34.47 -24.98 -19.94
C PRO A 692 -35.61 -25.31 -18.96
N GLY A 693 -35.24 -25.51 -17.69
CA GLY A 693 -35.99 -25.14 -16.47
C GLY A 693 -37.39 -25.76 -16.24
N PHE A 694 -37.92 -25.85 -15.03
CA PHE A 694 -37.88 -24.87 -13.94
C PHE A 694 -38.41 -25.50 -12.64
N ALA A 695 -38.01 -24.90 -11.52
CA ALA A 695 -38.67 -24.99 -10.22
C ALA A 695 -39.58 -23.77 -9.98
N THR A 696 -40.67 -23.97 -9.20
CA THR A 696 -41.39 -22.99 -8.34
C THR A 696 -42.11 -21.78 -9.01
N ALA A 697 -43.23 -21.23 -8.55
CA ALA A 697 -43.91 -21.19 -7.24
C ALA A 697 -45.43 -20.84 -7.37
N GLN A 698 -46.20 -21.07 -6.28
CA GLN A 698 -47.24 -20.23 -5.61
C GLN A 698 -48.13 -19.26 -6.45
N SER A 699 -49.43 -18.98 -6.21
CA SER A 699 -50.43 -19.28 -5.18
C SER A 699 -51.81 -18.72 -5.63
N THR A 700 -52.85 -19.08 -4.88
CA THR A 700 -54.14 -18.36 -4.63
C THR A 700 -55.36 -18.56 -5.56
N VAL A 701 -56.46 -19.07 -4.96
CA VAL A 701 -57.76 -18.38 -4.72
C VAL A 701 -58.93 -19.40 -4.64
N LYS A 702 -59.73 -19.31 -3.55
CA LYS A 702 -61.08 -19.88 -3.28
C LYS A 702 -62.14 -18.80 -3.62
N PRO A 703 -63.49 -18.98 -3.59
CA PRO A 703 -64.35 -20.15 -3.29
C PRO A 703 -65.61 -20.31 -4.19
N ALA A 704 -66.41 -21.38 -4.01
CA ALA A 704 -67.89 -21.37 -3.81
C ALA A 704 -68.61 -22.68 -4.28
N GLU A 705 -69.27 -23.29 -3.29
CA GLU A 705 -70.41 -24.23 -3.18
C GLU A 705 -71.19 -24.76 -4.42
N ALA A 706 -71.53 -26.05 -4.43
CA ALA A 706 -72.89 -26.58 -4.09
C ALA A 706 -73.11 -28.07 -4.43
N ASN A 707 -73.56 -28.84 -3.42
CA ASN A 707 -74.51 -29.98 -3.40
C ASN A 707 -74.42 -31.16 -4.40
N ALA A 708 -74.12 -32.36 -3.89
CA ALA A 708 -75.07 -33.49 -3.73
C ALA A 708 -74.36 -34.82 -3.35
N ALA A 709 -74.92 -35.56 -2.39
CA ALA A 709 -74.68 -37.01 -2.15
C ALA A 709 -75.77 -37.83 -2.92
N PRO A 710 -75.73 -39.20 -3.09
CA PRO A 710 -74.90 -40.21 -2.42
C PRO A 710 -74.45 -41.49 -3.24
N LYS A 711 -73.50 -42.25 -2.65
CA LYS A 711 -73.36 -43.75 -2.55
C LYS A 711 -72.94 -44.67 -3.76
N PRO A 712 -72.37 -45.88 -3.47
CA PRO A 712 -71.17 -46.55 -4.10
C PRO A 712 -71.58 -47.66 -5.12
N PRO A 713 -70.76 -48.62 -5.66
CA PRO A 713 -69.43 -49.15 -5.27
C PRO A 713 -68.42 -49.45 -6.42
N GLY A 714 -67.20 -49.88 -6.11
CA GLY A 714 -66.75 -51.21 -6.57
C GLY A 714 -65.24 -51.31 -6.79
N SER A 715 -64.69 -52.43 -6.32
CA SER A 715 -63.29 -52.86 -6.28
C SER A 715 -62.57 -52.91 -7.64
N GLY A 716 -61.29 -52.53 -7.65
CA GLY A 716 -60.37 -52.87 -8.75
C GLY A 716 -58.92 -52.48 -8.44
N LYS A 717 -58.12 -53.42 -7.93
CA LYS A 717 -56.67 -53.27 -7.77
C LYS A 717 -56.01 -53.35 -9.15
N LEU A 718 -55.29 -52.29 -9.55
CA LEU A 718 -54.37 -52.28 -10.69
C LEU A 718 -52.95 -52.09 -10.16
N ARG A 719 -52.11 -53.13 -10.29
CA ARG A 719 -50.65 -53.06 -10.12
C ARG A 719 -50.01 -52.81 -11.48
N LEU A 720 -48.98 -51.97 -11.51
CA LEU A 720 -48.12 -51.71 -12.67
C LEU A 720 -46.86 -52.61 -12.61
N PRO A 721 -46.29 -53.02 -13.76
CA PRO A 721 -45.25 -54.05 -13.85
C PRO A 721 -43.82 -53.49 -13.70
N ASN A 722 -42.96 -54.25 -13.02
CA ASN A 722 -41.49 -54.07 -13.02
C ASN A 722 -40.88 -54.77 -14.24
N THR A 723 -40.12 -54.03 -15.04
CA THR A 723 -39.29 -54.54 -16.13
C THR A 723 -37.91 -54.94 -15.61
N LEU A 724 -37.68 -56.24 -15.44
CA LEU A 724 -36.36 -56.86 -15.32
C LEU A 724 -35.94 -57.37 -16.71
N LEU A 725 -34.85 -56.85 -17.26
CA LEU A 725 -34.12 -57.49 -18.36
C LEU A 725 -33.12 -58.50 -17.77
N GLY A 726 -33.10 -59.68 -18.37
CA GLY A 726 -32.44 -60.86 -17.83
C GLY A 726 -30.92 -60.92 -18.03
N ALA A 727 -30.26 -61.45 -17.00
CA ALA A 727 -29.05 -62.24 -17.13
C ALA A 727 -29.33 -63.63 -16.52
N ALA A 728 -28.98 -64.68 -17.26
CA ALA A 728 -29.32 -66.07 -16.94
C ALA A 728 -28.64 -66.56 -15.63
N PRO A 729 -29.34 -67.33 -14.78
CA PRO A 729 -28.76 -67.88 -13.57
C PRO A 729 -28.08 -69.23 -13.88
N THR A 730 -26.79 -69.34 -13.60
CA THR A 730 -26.21 -70.65 -13.28
C THR A 730 -26.30 -70.82 -11.77
N LYS A 731 -27.05 -71.84 -11.37
CA LYS A 731 -27.13 -72.33 -9.99
C LYS A 731 -25.84 -73.08 -9.69
N ASP A 732 -25.14 -72.67 -8.65
CA ASP A 732 -24.65 -73.58 -7.64
C ASP A 732 -24.81 -72.93 -6.27
N LYS A 733 -25.50 -73.64 -5.38
CA LYS A 733 -25.57 -73.34 -3.97
C LYS A 733 -24.34 -73.99 -3.34
N ASP A 734 -23.50 -73.18 -2.71
CA ASP A 734 -22.95 -73.39 -1.37
C ASP A 734 -21.99 -72.24 -1.04
N ASN A 735 -22.27 -71.53 0.05
CA ASN A 735 -21.41 -70.56 0.75
C ASN A 735 -20.92 -69.30 -0.05
N PRO A 736 -21.42 -68.07 0.22
CA PRO A 736 -21.00 -66.87 -0.52
C PRO A 736 -19.55 -66.40 -0.24
N ASP A 737 -18.86 -66.98 0.75
CA ASP A 737 -17.54 -66.52 1.19
C ASP A 737 -16.36 -67.43 0.74
N ALA A 738 -16.55 -68.36 -0.21
CA ALA A 738 -15.44 -69.15 -0.75
C ALA A 738 -14.79 -68.47 -1.96
N ALA A 739 -13.82 -67.59 -1.70
CA ALA A 739 -12.99 -66.96 -2.72
C ALA A 739 -12.29 -68.00 -3.62
N LYS A 740 -12.43 -67.86 -4.96
CA LYS A 740 -11.47 -68.47 -5.89
C LYS A 740 -10.09 -67.85 -5.60
N PRO A 741 -9.02 -68.64 -5.44
CA PRO A 741 -7.70 -68.10 -5.17
C PRO A 741 -7.27 -67.12 -6.28
N PRO A 742 -6.66 -65.98 -5.93
CA PRO A 742 -6.32 -64.94 -6.90
C PRO A 742 -5.30 -65.46 -7.91
N GLU A 743 -5.57 -65.28 -9.21
CA GLU A 743 -4.69 -65.73 -10.30
C GLU A 743 -3.75 -64.60 -10.78
N SER A 744 -3.95 -63.34 -10.33
CA SER A 744 -3.13 -62.17 -10.69
C SER A 744 -2.95 -61.16 -9.55
N PRO A 745 -1.86 -60.36 -9.55
CA PRO A 745 -1.63 -59.31 -8.53
C PRO A 745 -2.69 -58.19 -8.57
N ALA A 746 -3.40 -58.03 -9.69
CA ALA A 746 -4.52 -57.10 -9.82
C ALA A 746 -5.78 -57.62 -9.10
N GLN A 747 -6.04 -58.93 -9.11
CA GLN A 747 -7.17 -59.53 -8.38
C GLN A 747 -6.93 -59.50 -6.88
N GLU A 748 -5.71 -59.75 -6.41
CA GLU A 748 -5.36 -59.70 -4.98
C GLU A 748 -5.58 -58.31 -4.36
N LYS A 749 -5.16 -57.26 -5.06
CA LYS A 749 -5.40 -55.88 -4.59
C LYS A 749 -6.89 -55.50 -4.62
N LEU A 750 -7.65 -56.04 -5.57
CA LEU A 750 -9.09 -55.82 -5.67
C LEU A 750 -9.83 -56.57 -4.55
N ASP A 751 -9.38 -57.78 -4.20
CA ASP A 751 -9.87 -58.52 -3.03
C ASP A 751 -9.64 -57.76 -1.73
N ASN A 752 -8.44 -57.20 -1.56
CA ASN A 752 -8.12 -56.39 -0.39
C ASN A 752 -9.01 -55.13 -0.32
N ALA A 753 -9.24 -54.46 -1.46
CA ALA A 753 -10.13 -53.30 -1.52
C ALA A 753 -11.59 -53.65 -1.13
N VAL A 754 -12.13 -54.75 -1.68
CA VAL A 754 -13.50 -55.20 -1.39
C VAL A 754 -13.63 -55.63 0.07
N THR A 755 -12.62 -56.28 0.64
CA THR A 755 -12.61 -56.69 2.05
C THR A 755 -12.55 -55.49 2.98
N GLU A 756 -11.65 -54.54 2.71
CA GLU A 756 -11.53 -53.30 3.49
C GLU A 756 -12.82 -52.47 3.45
N GLN A 757 -13.46 -52.40 2.27
CA GLN A 757 -14.75 -51.71 2.11
C GLN A 757 -15.90 -52.42 2.85
N LYS A 758 -15.92 -53.77 2.90
CA LYS A 758 -16.91 -54.54 3.68
C LYS A 758 -16.81 -54.22 5.18
N ASP A 759 -15.59 -54.18 5.70
CA ASP A 759 -15.34 -53.85 7.11
C ASP A 759 -15.72 -52.40 7.43
N LEU A 760 -15.43 -51.48 6.51
CA LEU A 760 -15.84 -50.07 6.60
C LEU A 760 -17.36 -49.93 6.66
N LEU A 761 -18.09 -50.60 5.77
CA LEU A 761 -19.56 -50.58 5.74
C LEU A 761 -20.15 -51.11 7.05
N ALA A 762 -19.56 -52.16 7.63
CA ALA A 762 -20.00 -52.69 8.92
C ALA A 762 -19.80 -51.70 10.07
N GLU A 763 -18.67 -50.98 10.10
CA GLU A 763 -18.43 -49.90 11.07
C GLU A 763 -19.37 -48.72 10.86
N PHE A 764 -19.57 -48.28 9.61
CA PHE A 764 -20.48 -47.18 9.28
C PHE A 764 -21.92 -47.51 9.70
N ALA A 765 -22.41 -48.72 9.40
CA ALA A 765 -23.75 -49.16 9.77
C ALA A 765 -23.95 -49.13 11.30
N LYS A 766 -22.96 -49.65 12.05
CA LYS A 766 -22.99 -49.62 13.52
C LYS A 766 -23.06 -48.19 14.07
N VAL A 767 -22.29 -47.28 13.49
CA VAL A 767 -22.29 -45.87 13.88
C VAL A 767 -23.63 -45.21 13.54
N ALA A 768 -24.17 -45.44 12.35
CA ALA A 768 -25.46 -44.90 11.92
C ALA A 768 -26.63 -45.34 12.81
N ASP A 769 -26.67 -46.62 13.20
CA ASP A 769 -27.69 -47.15 14.12
C ASP A 769 -27.59 -46.50 15.51
N GLN A 770 -26.37 -46.39 16.04
CA GLN A 770 -26.14 -45.72 17.33
C GLN A 770 -26.55 -44.23 17.29
N LEU A 771 -26.27 -43.53 16.20
CA LEU A 771 -26.69 -42.13 16.00
C LEU A 771 -28.21 -41.99 15.93
N ALA A 772 -28.90 -42.93 15.27
CA ALA A 772 -30.36 -42.96 15.20
C ALA A 772 -31.00 -43.15 16.59
N ASP A 773 -30.41 -44.00 17.44
CA ASP A 773 -30.87 -44.23 18.82
C ASP A 773 -30.67 -42.99 19.71
N VAL A 774 -29.53 -42.32 19.58
CA VAL A 774 -29.27 -41.08 20.35
C VAL A 774 -30.20 -39.96 19.91
N LEU A 775 -30.48 -39.81 18.60
CA LEU A 775 -31.43 -38.82 18.10
C LEU A 775 -32.85 -39.10 18.62
N ALA A 776 -33.32 -40.35 18.53
CA ALA A 776 -34.65 -40.72 19.00
C ALA A 776 -34.84 -40.43 20.49
N SER A 777 -33.79 -40.66 21.28
CA SER A 777 -33.83 -40.33 22.71
C SER A 777 -33.71 -38.83 22.99
N LEU A 778 -33.05 -38.03 22.14
CA LEU A 778 -33.07 -36.57 22.23
C LEU A 778 -34.47 -36.01 21.95
N GLU A 779 -35.13 -36.44 20.88
CA GLU A 779 -36.50 -36.07 20.55
C GLU A 779 -37.48 -36.43 21.67
N ALA A 780 -37.32 -37.62 22.28
CA ALA A 780 -38.11 -37.98 23.45
C ALA A 780 -37.89 -37.01 24.62
N THR A 781 -36.64 -36.61 24.91
CA THR A 781 -36.35 -35.66 25.98
C THR A 781 -36.84 -34.24 25.70
N THR A 782 -36.88 -33.80 24.44
CA THR A 782 -37.44 -32.48 24.10
C THR A 782 -38.94 -32.45 24.36
N PHE A 783 -39.68 -33.52 24.03
CA PHE A 783 -41.09 -33.65 24.41
C PHE A 783 -41.29 -33.63 25.93
N VAL A 784 -40.49 -34.38 26.69
CA VAL A 784 -40.52 -34.36 28.16
C VAL A 784 -40.34 -32.93 28.68
N LYS A 785 -39.32 -32.22 28.21
CA LYS A 785 -39.02 -30.84 28.65
C LYS A 785 -40.15 -29.89 28.30
N ARG A 786 -40.77 -30.01 27.11
CA ARG A 786 -41.91 -29.19 26.70
C ARG A 786 -43.15 -29.46 27.55
N PHE A 787 -43.43 -30.72 27.89
CA PHE A 787 -44.51 -31.07 28.82
C PHE A 787 -44.26 -30.49 30.22
N LYS A 788 -43.03 -30.60 30.75
CA LYS A 788 -42.66 -30.00 32.03
C LYS A 788 -42.68 -28.47 32.00
N ALA A 789 -42.30 -27.84 30.89
CA ALA A 789 -42.37 -26.40 30.71
C ALA A 789 -43.83 -25.91 30.68
N ALA A 790 -44.70 -26.58 29.90
CA ALA A 790 -46.13 -26.30 29.87
C ALA A 790 -46.77 -26.49 31.26
N SER A 791 -46.38 -27.54 31.99
CA SER A 791 -46.78 -27.77 33.38
C SER A 791 -46.40 -26.58 34.30
N ARG A 792 -45.15 -26.13 34.26
CA ARG A 792 -44.69 -24.95 35.02
C ARG A 792 -45.47 -23.68 34.68
N GLN A 793 -45.82 -23.48 33.41
CA GLN A 793 -46.62 -22.33 32.99
C GLN A 793 -48.06 -22.42 33.50
N GLN A 794 -48.67 -23.60 33.50
CA GLN A 794 -49.95 -23.82 34.17
C GLN A 794 -49.86 -23.53 35.67
N MET A 795 -48.74 -23.88 36.33
CA MET A 795 -48.50 -23.50 37.73
C MET A 795 -48.31 -22.01 37.96
N LYS A 796 -47.69 -21.30 37.02
CA LYS A 796 -47.65 -19.84 37.07
C LYS A 796 -49.04 -19.23 36.92
N ILE A 797 -49.88 -19.76 36.03
CA ILE A 797 -51.29 -19.32 35.89
C ILE A 797 -52.03 -19.54 37.21
N ALA A 798 -51.92 -20.72 37.81
CA ALA A 798 -52.51 -21.03 39.11
C ALA A 798 -52.01 -20.07 40.21
N THR A 799 -50.69 -19.85 40.28
CA THR A 799 -50.08 -18.97 41.29
C THR A 799 -50.52 -17.51 41.11
N ASN A 800 -50.57 -17.01 39.87
CA ASN A 800 -51.00 -15.65 39.56
C ASN A 800 -52.51 -15.48 39.81
N LEU A 801 -53.33 -16.48 39.48
CA LEU A 801 -54.75 -16.48 39.85
C LEU A 801 -54.91 -16.38 41.36
N ASN A 802 -54.16 -17.18 42.12
CA ASN A 802 -54.21 -17.13 43.57
C ASN A 802 -53.78 -15.75 44.09
N LYS A 803 -52.66 -15.18 43.62
CA LYS A 803 -52.16 -13.89 44.11
C LYS A 803 -53.00 -12.68 43.69
N ASP A 804 -53.38 -12.61 42.42
CA ASP A 804 -53.91 -11.39 41.80
C ASP A 804 -55.44 -11.36 41.75
N THR A 805 -56.11 -12.50 41.95
CA THR A 805 -57.58 -12.61 41.89
C THR A 805 -58.24 -13.04 43.21
N LEU A 806 -57.46 -13.16 44.29
CA LEU A 806 -57.93 -13.51 45.64
C LEU A 806 -59.04 -12.56 46.14
N ASP A 807 -58.90 -11.26 45.88
CA ASP A 807 -59.87 -10.24 46.32
C ASP A 807 -61.18 -10.25 45.52
N ALA A 808 -61.20 -10.89 44.35
CA ALA A 808 -62.37 -11.01 43.48
C ALA A 808 -63.17 -12.30 43.72
N PHE A 809 -62.73 -13.14 44.66
CA PHE A 809 -63.31 -14.43 44.96
C PHE A 809 -64.68 -14.27 45.65
N GLY A 810 -65.75 -14.77 45.02
CA GLY A 810 -67.12 -14.73 45.57
C GLY A 810 -67.98 -13.54 45.14
N ILE A 811 -67.52 -12.70 44.21
CA ILE A 811 -68.29 -11.59 43.61
C ILE A 811 -68.94 -12.06 42.29
N GLU A 812 -70.10 -11.50 41.92
CA GLU A 812 -70.83 -11.79 40.67
C GLU A 812 -69.94 -11.80 39.40
N GLU A 813 -70.36 -12.53 38.36
CA GLU A 813 -69.71 -12.72 37.04
C GLU A 813 -69.38 -11.39 36.31
N LYS A 814 -68.42 -10.64 36.83
CA LYS A 814 -67.89 -9.42 36.22
C LYS A 814 -66.39 -9.57 36.00
N PRO A 815 -65.90 -9.28 34.79
CA PRO A 815 -64.49 -9.43 34.46
C PRO A 815 -63.63 -8.49 35.32
N VAL A 816 -62.64 -9.07 36.00
CA VAL A 816 -61.66 -8.33 36.80
C VAL A 816 -60.54 -7.87 35.87
N GLN A 817 -60.14 -6.60 35.93
CA GLN A 817 -59.07 -6.06 35.06
C GLN A 817 -57.74 -6.81 35.27
N ALA A 818 -57.44 -7.25 36.50
CA ALA A 818 -56.25 -8.05 36.83
C ALA A 818 -56.26 -9.47 36.21
N ALA A 819 -57.43 -10.01 35.85
CA ALA A 819 -57.56 -11.35 35.28
C ALA A 819 -57.36 -11.39 33.75
N ALA A 820 -57.47 -10.24 33.07
CA ALA A 820 -57.30 -10.14 31.62
C ALA A 820 -55.92 -10.61 31.10
N PRO A 821 -54.77 -10.19 31.68
CA PRO A 821 -53.46 -10.69 31.24
C PRO A 821 -53.29 -12.19 31.52
N ILE A 822 -53.87 -12.69 32.61
CA ILE A 822 -53.80 -14.10 33.01
C ILE A 822 -54.62 -14.97 32.04
N ALA A 823 -55.83 -14.52 31.65
CA ALA A 823 -56.66 -15.19 30.66
C ALA A 823 -55.98 -15.24 29.28
N LYS A 824 -55.31 -14.15 28.87
CA LYS A 824 -54.51 -14.12 27.64
C LYS A 824 -53.36 -15.13 27.71
N HIS A 825 -52.64 -15.19 28.83
CA HIS A 825 -51.59 -16.18 29.05
C HIS A 825 -52.10 -17.62 28.99
N ALA A 826 -53.24 -17.91 29.62
CA ALA A 826 -53.88 -19.23 29.58
C ALA A 826 -54.28 -19.65 28.15
N LYS A 827 -54.79 -18.71 27.36
CA LYS A 827 -55.10 -18.94 25.94
C LYS A 827 -53.83 -19.25 25.14
N THR A 828 -52.76 -18.47 25.30
CA THR A 828 -51.46 -18.76 24.66
C THR A 828 -50.93 -20.13 25.08
N GLN A 829 -51.11 -20.55 26.34
CA GLN A 829 -50.72 -21.90 26.76
C GLN A 829 -51.52 -23.01 26.05
N SER A 830 -52.80 -22.79 25.76
CA SER A 830 -53.60 -23.75 24.98
C SER A 830 -53.04 -23.93 23.56
N GLU A 831 -52.57 -22.85 22.94
CA GLU A 831 -51.93 -22.87 21.62
C GLU A 831 -50.59 -23.63 21.68
N VAL A 832 -49.77 -23.37 22.71
CA VAL A 832 -48.51 -24.10 22.93
C VAL A 832 -48.75 -25.60 23.07
N VAL A 833 -49.74 -26.02 23.86
CA VAL A 833 -50.07 -27.44 24.05
C VAL A 833 -50.65 -28.05 22.76
N SER A 834 -51.38 -27.27 21.95
CA SER A 834 -51.82 -27.70 20.62
C SER A 834 -50.65 -28.00 19.70
N VAL A 835 -49.61 -27.16 19.71
CA VAL A 835 -48.38 -27.40 18.93
C VAL A 835 -47.69 -28.66 19.43
N ILE A 836 -47.55 -28.85 20.75
CA ILE A 836 -47.00 -30.09 21.32
C ILE A 836 -47.78 -31.32 20.83
N GLN A 837 -49.11 -31.26 20.82
CA GLN A 837 -49.97 -32.36 20.36
C GLN A 837 -49.76 -32.67 18.88
N SER A 838 -49.73 -31.65 18.02
CA SER A 838 -49.50 -31.80 16.58
C SER A 838 -48.10 -32.35 16.29
N ASP A 839 -47.08 -31.89 17.01
CA ASP A 839 -45.71 -32.39 16.89
C ASP A 839 -45.61 -33.85 17.32
N LEU A 840 -46.29 -34.21 18.41
CA LEU A 840 -46.34 -35.60 18.91
C LEU A 840 -47.01 -36.54 17.91
N GLU A 841 -48.08 -36.08 17.25
CA GLU A 841 -48.79 -36.81 16.20
C GLU A 841 -47.89 -37.02 14.96
N ALA A 842 -47.29 -35.94 14.47
CA ALA A 842 -46.34 -36.00 13.35
C ALA A 842 -45.12 -36.88 13.66
N TYR A 843 -44.67 -36.90 14.92
CA TYR A 843 -43.59 -37.76 15.38
C TYR A 843 -43.98 -39.24 15.39
N TYR A 844 -45.15 -39.55 15.96
CA TYR A 844 -45.66 -40.90 16.04
C TYR A 844 -45.86 -41.52 14.64
N ASP A 845 -46.35 -40.75 13.67
CA ASP A 845 -46.53 -41.21 12.29
C ASP A 845 -45.21 -41.67 11.64
N ARG A 846 -44.06 -41.13 12.06
CA ARG A 846 -42.75 -41.49 11.53
C ARG A 846 -42.12 -42.70 12.22
N LYS A 847 -42.23 -42.81 13.55
CA LYS A 847 -41.46 -43.78 14.37
C LYS A 847 -42.31 -44.91 14.96
N GLN A 848 -43.62 -44.75 15.04
CA GLN A 848 -44.58 -45.75 15.53
C GLN A 848 -44.27 -46.37 16.91
N ASP A 849 -43.70 -45.61 17.86
CA ASP A 849 -43.52 -46.10 19.24
C ASP A 849 -44.85 -46.06 20.03
N LEU A 850 -45.18 -47.19 20.68
CA LEU A 850 -46.42 -47.42 21.43
C LEU A 850 -46.61 -46.47 22.63
N ARG A 851 -45.53 -45.93 23.20
CA ARG A 851 -45.60 -45.03 24.37
C ARG A 851 -46.13 -43.65 24.00
N PHE A 852 -45.65 -43.09 22.90
CA PHE A 852 -46.16 -41.82 22.35
C PHE A 852 -47.62 -41.94 21.93
N LYS A 853 -48.01 -43.10 21.39
CA LYS A 853 -49.41 -43.40 21.07
C LYS A 853 -50.32 -43.31 22.29
N LYS A 854 -49.92 -43.91 23.41
CA LYS A 854 -50.69 -43.90 24.66
C LYS A 854 -50.97 -42.46 25.11
N ILE A 855 -49.96 -41.60 25.11
CA ILE A 855 -50.11 -40.20 25.52
C ILE A 855 -50.93 -39.43 24.49
N LEU A 856 -50.73 -39.64 23.19
CA LEU A 856 -51.52 -39.00 22.15
C LEU A 856 -53.01 -39.37 22.25
N ASP A 857 -53.33 -40.63 22.53
CA ASP A 857 -54.69 -41.12 22.77
C ASP A 857 -55.28 -40.50 24.06
N GLU A 858 -54.48 -40.35 25.13
CA GLU A 858 -54.87 -39.64 26.35
C GLU A 858 -55.13 -38.13 26.07
N MET A 859 -54.27 -37.45 25.32
CA MET A 859 -54.45 -36.03 24.93
C MET A 859 -55.71 -35.82 24.07
N LYS A 860 -55.98 -36.74 23.13
CA LYS A 860 -57.18 -36.70 22.28
C LYS A 860 -58.46 -36.98 23.07
N SER A 861 -58.45 -37.98 23.95
CA SER A 861 -59.63 -38.34 24.76
C SER A 861 -59.98 -37.31 25.82
N THR A 862 -58.97 -36.63 26.39
CA THR A 862 -59.17 -35.57 27.38
C THR A 862 -59.45 -34.20 26.77
N GLU A 863 -59.33 -34.05 25.44
CA GLU A 863 -59.47 -32.79 24.70
C GLU A 863 -58.66 -31.62 25.33
N ILE A 864 -57.42 -31.88 25.75
CA ILE A 864 -56.62 -30.94 26.58
C ILE A 864 -56.59 -29.51 26.03
N VAL A 865 -56.42 -29.31 24.72
CA VAL A 865 -56.40 -27.97 24.09
C VAL A 865 -57.70 -27.21 24.35
N ARG A 866 -58.84 -27.88 24.16
CA ARG A 866 -60.17 -27.30 24.43
C ARG A 866 -60.41 -27.11 25.92
N ALA A 867 -59.80 -27.93 26.78
CA ALA A 867 -59.94 -27.81 28.22
C ALA A 867 -59.16 -26.60 28.75
N LEU A 868 -57.93 -26.39 28.29
CA LEU A 868 -57.11 -25.22 28.62
C LEU A 868 -57.71 -23.91 28.11
N ASP A 869 -58.26 -23.89 26.89
CA ASP A 869 -58.98 -22.72 26.37
C ASP A 869 -60.25 -22.42 27.18
N ARG A 870 -60.98 -23.47 27.60
CA ARG A 870 -62.11 -23.34 28.53
C ARG A 870 -61.69 -22.78 29.89
N ASP A 871 -60.53 -23.16 30.42
CA ASP A 871 -60.02 -22.60 31.67
C ASP A 871 -59.63 -21.11 31.48
N GLY A 872 -59.06 -20.72 30.35
CA GLY A 872 -58.84 -19.31 29.98
C GLY A 872 -60.15 -18.49 29.93
N LEU A 873 -61.21 -19.06 29.37
CA LEU A 873 -62.55 -18.46 29.36
C LEU A 873 -63.10 -18.29 30.78
N LYS A 874 -62.95 -19.30 31.66
CA LYS A 874 -63.37 -19.21 33.07
C LYS A 874 -62.65 -18.09 33.82
N ILE A 875 -61.38 -17.84 33.52
CA ILE A 875 -60.62 -16.71 34.09
C ILE A 875 -61.26 -15.39 33.64
N SER A 876 -61.65 -15.27 32.36
CA SER A 876 -62.29 -14.05 31.85
C SER A 876 -63.68 -13.78 32.42
N THR A 877 -64.41 -14.83 32.84
CA THR A 877 -65.74 -14.73 33.45
C THR A 877 -65.73 -14.69 34.98
N ASN A 878 -64.57 -14.46 35.60
CA ASN A 878 -64.37 -14.40 37.06
C ASN A 878 -64.67 -15.71 37.81
N LEU A 879 -64.55 -16.86 37.13
CA LEU A 879 -64.60 -18.19 37.74
C LEU A 879 -63.19 -18.65 38.17
N SER A 880 -62.45 -17.76 38.84
CA SER A 880 -61.03 -17.93 39.14
C SER A 880 -60.72 -19.15 39.99
N GLY A 881 -61.62 -19.55 40.91
CA GLY A 881 -61.45 -20.77 41.71
C GLY A 881 -61.55 -22.06 40.89
N GLN A 882 -62.42 -22.11 39.89
CA GLN A 882 -62.50 -23.28 38.99
C GLN A 882 -61.32 -23.32 38.02
N ALA A 883 -60.87 -22.14 37.55
CA ALA A 883 -59.69 -22.04 36.71
C ALA A 883 -58.41 -22.39 37.47
N LEU A 884 -58.29 -22.03 38.75
CA LEU A 884 -57.18 -22.39 39.61
C LEU A 884 -57.02 -23.92 39.70
N VAL A 885 -58.10 -24.62 40.08
CA VAL A 885 -58.11 -26.09 40.17
C VAL A 885 -57.89 -26.74 38.81
N GLY A 886 -58.42 -26.14 37.73
CA GLY A 886 -58.17 -26.60 36.36
C GLY A 886 -56.69 -26.51 35.98
N SER A 887 -56.05 -25.37 36.22
CA SER A 887 -54.62 -25.17 35.98
C SER A 887 -53.74 -26.08 36.85
N GLU A 888 -54.11 -26.34 38.10
CA GLU A 888 -53.47 -27.34 38.97
C GLU A 888 -53.53 -28.75 38.38
N TYR A 889 -54.73 -29.20 38.06
CA TYR A 889 -54.95 -30.51 37.45
C TYR A 889 -54.18 -30.69 36.13
N TRP A 890 -54.17 -29.68 35.25
CA TRP A 890 -53.48 -29.78 33.99
C TRP A 890 -51.96 -29.71 34.14
N ALA A 891 -51.42 -28.99 35.11
CA ALA A 891 -49.99 -29.02 35.36
C ALA A 891 -49.51 -30.40 35.82
N ASP A 892 -50.23 -31.04 36.74
CA ASP A 892 -49.92 -32.38 37.22
C ASP A 892 -50.06 -33.41 36.09
N THR A 893 -51.09 -33.28 35.26
CA THR A 893 -51.32 -34.17 34.10
C THR A 893 -50.20 -34.04 33.06
N LEU A 894 -49.80 -32.81 32.74
CA LEU A 894 -48.70 -32.53 31.81
C LEU A 894 -47.35 -33.04 32.37
N ASP A 895 -47.10 -32.90 33.67
CA ASP A 895 -45.87 -33.42 34.30
C ASP A 895 -45.86 -34.96 34.28
N ARG A 896 -46.98 -35.60 34.64
CA ARG A 896 -47.15 -37.07 34.56
C ARG A 896 -46.89 -37.60 33.15
N TRP A 897 -47.44 -36.96 32.12
CA TRP A 897 -47.14 -37.36 30.73
C TRP A 897 -45.67 -37.18 30.37
N GLY A 898 -45.03 -36.14 30.88
CA GLY A 898 -43.58 -36.01 30.83
C GLY A 898 -42.85 -37.18 31.48
N GLU A 899 -43.26 -37.61 32.67
CA GLU A 899 -42.65 -38.75 33.38
C GLU A 899 -42.86 -40.09 32.67
N ASP A 900 -44.05 -40.34 32.13
CA ASP A 900 -44.37 -41.55 31.36
C ASP A 900 -43.47 -41.67 30.11
N LEU A 901 -42.99 -40.55 29.54
CA LEU A 901 -42.01 -40.52 28.45
C LEU A 901 -40.57 -40.73 28.91
N VAL A 902 -40.21 -40.37 30.15
CA VAL A 902 -38.86 -40.58 30.72
C VAL A 902 -38.54 -42.08 30.85
N GLY A 903 -39.56 -42.93 31.04
CA GLY A 903 -39.40 -44.40 31.04
C GLY A 903 -38.80 -44.99 29.75
N ALA A 904 -38.71 -44.21 28.67
CA ALA A 904 -38.00 -44.57 27.44
C ALA A 904 -36.50 -44.25 27.42
N CYS A 905 -36.01 -43.45 28.36
CA CYS A 905 -34.64 -42.92 28.37
C CYS A 905 -33.62 -43.79 29.12
N ASN A 906 -33.97 -45.00 29.57
CA ASN A 906 -32.99 -45.95 30.10
C ASN A 906 -32.22 -46.63 28.96
N CYS A 907 -31.47 -45.85 28.20
CA CYS A 907 -30.35 -46.37 27.45
C CYS A 907 -29.36 -46.91 28.50
N LYS A 908 -29.29 -48.23 28.66
CA LYS A 908 -28.17 -48.91 29.31
C LYS A 908 -26.93 -48.70 28.45
N CYS A 909 -26.38 -47.50 28.46
CA CYS A 909 -25.05 -47.24 27.99
C CYS A 909 -24.12 -47.85 29.05
N ASN A 910 -23.64 -49.06 28.80
CA ASN A 910 -22.55 -49.65 29.56
C ASN A 910 -21.37 -48.67 29.49
N SER A 911 -21.13 -47.96 30.59
CA SER A 911 -19.97 -47.10 30.78
C SER A 911 -18.73 -47.99 30.87
N SER A 912 -18.15 -48.30 29.72
CA SER A 912 -16.74 -48.71 29.64
C SER A 912 -15.91 -47.50 29.23
N CYS A 913 -16.00 -46.43 30.02
CA CYS A 913 -14.95 -45.42 30.05
C CYS A 913 -13.99 -45.87 31.14
N SER A 914 -12.87 -46.45 30.72
CA SER A 914 -11.76 -46.81 31.58
C SER A 914 -11.19 -45.55 32.27
N GLY A 915 -11.46 -45.40 33.56
CA GLY A 915 -10.62 -44.89 34.66
C GLY A 915 -9.89 -43.53 34.59
N ASP A 916 -9.45 -43.05 33.43
CA ASP A 916 -8.33 -42.07 33.34
C ASP A 916 -8.70 -40.73 32.68
N SER A 917 -9.97 -40.50 32.33
CA SER A 917 -10.44 -39.23 31.74
C SER A 917 -11.47 -38.51 32.61
N LEU A 918 -11.50 -37.18 32.52
CA LEU A 918 -12.52 -36.35 33.18
C LEU A 918 -13.92 -36.69 32.63
N PRO A 919 -14.96 -36.68 33.50
CA PRO A 919 -16.34 -36.81 33.05
C PRO A 919 -16.71 -35.77 31.98
N PRO A 920 -17.51 -36.14 30.96
CA PRO A 920 -17.93 -35.21 29.90
C PRO A 920 -18.62 -33.94 30.40
N GLU A 921 -19.31 -34.01 31.54
CA GLU A 921 -19.97 -32.86 32.17
C GLU A 921 -18.96 -31.78 32.58
N ILE A 922 -17.84 -32.17 33.19
CA ILE A 922 -16.78 -31.26 33.60
C ILE A 922 -16.09 -30.66 32.36
N VAL A 923 -15.85 -31.48 31.34
CA VAL A 923 -15.27 -31.02 30.06
C VAL A 923 -16.18 -29.98 29.39
N LEU A 924 -17.49 -30.21 29.36
CA LEU A 924 -18.46 -29.28 28.82
C LEU A 924 -18.45 -27.94 29.58
N LYS A 925 -18.43 -27.96 30.92
CA LYS A 925 -18.34 -26.75 31.75
C LYS A 925 -17.08 -25.93 31.44
N VAL A 926 -15.92 -26.60 31.33
CA VAL A 926 -14.65 -25.93 30.97
C VAL A 926 -14.71 -25.33 29.56
N MET A 927 -15.33 -26.03 28.60
CA MET A 927 -15.52 -25.51 27.24
C MET A 927 -16.47 -24.30 27.19
N GLN A 928 -17.55 -24.33 27.97
CA GLN A 928 -18.49 -23.23 28.09
C GLN A 928 -17.79 -22.02 28.73
N ALA A 929 -17.10 -22.21 29.85
CA ALA A 929 -16.31 -21.17 30.50
C ALA A 929 -15.27 -20.55 29.56
N LEU A 930 -14.51 -21.36 28.81
CA LEU A 930 -13.54 -20.86 27.84
C LEU A 930 -14.18 -19.98 26.76
N ARG A 931 -15.30 -20.44 26.19
CA ARG A 931 -16.01 -19.69 25.15
C ARG A 931 -16.57 -18.38 25.71
N ASP A 932 -17.20 -18.46 26.88
CA ASP A 932 -17.88 -17.31 27.48
C ASP A 932 -16.84 -16.28 27.95
N GLU A 933 -15.67 -16.71 28.44
CA GLU A 933 -14.52 -15.85 28.73
C GLU A 933 -13.95 -15.17 27.46
N MET A 934 -13.81 -15.92 26.36
CA MET A 934 -13.39 -15.34 25.07
C MET A 934 -14.37 -14.28 24.57
N LYS A 935 -15.67 -14.52 24.74
CA LYS A 935 -16.75 -13.59 24.37
C LYS A 935 -16.75 -12.36 25.28
N LEU A 936 -16.60 -12.56 26.59
CA LEU A 936 -16.50 -11.49 27.58
C LEU A 936 -15.33 -10.55 27.24
N ARG A 937 -14.15 -11.10 26.92
CA ARG A 937 -13.01 -10.28 26.49
C ARG A 937 -13.27 -9.43 25.25
N ASP A 938 -13.97 -9.99 24.26
CA ASP A 938 -14.32 -9.23 23.06
C ASP A 938 -15.33 -8.11 23.40
N GLN A 939 -16.20 -8.30 24.40
CA GLN A 939 -17.08 -7.25 24.92
C GLN A 939 -16.33 -6.21 25.75
N THR A 940 -15.37 -6.61 26.60
CA THR A 940 -14.50 -5.70 27.36
C THR A 940 -13.70 -4.80 26.42
N ARG A 941 -13.20 -5.35 25.31
CA ARG A 941 -12.54 -4.57 24.25
C ARG A 941 -13.48 -3.59 23.56
N GLU A 942 -14.71 -4.00 23.25
CA GLU A 942 -15.73 -3.13 22.67
C GLU A 942 -16.06 -1.96 23.62
N ALA A 943 -16.26 -2.23 24.92
CA ALA A 943 -16.54 -1.23 25.93
C ALA A 943 -15.38 -0.22 26.08
N GLU A 944 -14.13 -0.69 26.04
CA GLU A 944 -12.96 0.21 26.04
C GLU A 944 -12.88 1.06 24.76
N ASN A 945 -13.14 0.45 23.61
CA ASN A 945 -13.11 1.16 22.32
C ASN A 945 -14.23 2.20 22.21
N SER A 946 -15.39 1.97 22.82
CA SER A 946 -16.54 2.87 22.77
C SER A 946 -16.52 3.96 23.85
N LYS A 947 -15.66 3.84 24.88
CA LYS A 947 -15.50 4.77 26.00
C LYS A 947 -15.41 6.25 25.61
N GLY A 948 -14.76 6.57 24.49
CA GLY A 948 -14.63 7.96 24.02
C GLY A 948 -15.89 8.56 23.39
N ALA A 949 -16.90 7.74 23.10
CA ALA A 949 -18.14 8.12 22.42
C ALA A 949 -19.43 7.86 23.22
N ILE A 950 -19.31 7.26 24.41
CA ILE A 950 -20.41 6.93 25.33
C ILE A 950 -20.32 7.84 26.57
N GLU A 951 -21.46 8.13 27.19
CA GLU A 951 -21.52 8.90 28.44
C GLU A 951 -20.89 8.12 29.62
N PRO A 952 -20.19 8.77 30.57
CA PRO A 952 -19.50 8.09 31.67
C PRO A 952 -20.39 7.18 32.53
N GLU A 953 -21.65 7.57 32.75
CA GLU A 953 -22.62 6.78 33.55
C GLU A 953 -23.03 5.48 32.84
N GLU A 954 -23.19 5.53 31.51
CA GLU A 954 -23.52 4.36 30.69
C GLU A 954 -22.33 3.41 30.61
N TYR A 955 -21.12 3.93 30.43
CA TYR A 955 -19.90 3.13 30.49
C TYR A 955 -19.72 2.43 31.84
N GLU A 956 -19.98 3.11 32.96
CA GLU A 956 -19.91 2.49 34.29
C GLU A 956 -20.93 1.36 34.48
N ARG A 957 -22.16 1.54 33.97
CA ARG A 957 -23.19 0.49 34.01
C ARG A 957 -22.76 -0.73 33.21
N ASP A 958 -22.22 -0.52 32.00
CA ASP A 958 -21.80 -1.60 31.11
C ASP A 958 -20.58 -2.34 31.70
N ALA A 959 -19.60 -1.63 32.26
CA ALA A 959 -18.46 -2.24 32.95
C ALA A 959 -18.89 -3.11 34.15
N LYS A 960 -19.87 -2.67 34.94
CA LYS A 960 -20.44 -3.48 36.04
C LYS A 960 -21.21 -4.70 35.53
N ALA A 961 -21.87 -4.61 34.39
CA ALA A 961 -22.51 -5.77 33.76
C ALA A 961 -21.46 -6.81 33.34
N LEU A 962 -20.35 -6.37 32.72
CA LEU A 962 -19.21 -7.25 32.40
C LEU A 962 -18.58 -7.86 33.66
N ALA A 963 -18.43 -7.08 34.74
CA ALA A 963 -17.94 -7.61 36.01
C ALA A 963 -18.85 -8.72 36.56
N LYS A 964 -20.17 -8.57 36.43
CA LYS A 964 -21.13 -9.60 36.83
C LYS A 964 -20.98 -10.85 35.96
N ASP A 965 -20.90 -10.70 34.64
CA ASP A 965 -20.69 -11.82 33.72
C ASP A 965 -19.39 -12.57 34.03
N GLN A 966 -18.30 -11.85 34.33
CA GLN A 966 -17.02 -12.43 34.78
C GLN A 966 -17.18 -13.27 36.05
N SER A 967 -17.95 -12.77 37.02
CA SER A 967 -18.25 -13.50 38.26
C SER A 967 -19.08 -14.75 37.97
N ASP A 968 -20.08 -14.66 37.10
CA ASP A 968 -20.91 -15.80 36.72
C ASP A 968 -20.08 -16.90 36.04
N ILE A 969 -19.16 -16.54 35.13
CA ILE A 969 -18.21 -17.47 34.52
C ILE A 969 -17.25 -18.07 35.57
N GLY A 970 -16.76 -17.25 36.51
CA GLY A 970 -15.92 -17.68 37.63
C GLY A 970 -16.61 -18.71 38.53
N THR A 971 -17.87 -18.47 38.91
CA THR A 971 -18.65 -19.41 39.71
C THR A 971 -18.96 -20.70 38.94
N HIS A 972 -19.22 -20.61 37.63
CA HIS A 972 -19.40 -21.79 36.79
C HIS A 972 -18.13 -22.66 36.75
N THR A 973 -16.96 -22.02 36.59
CA THR A 973 -15.66 -22.70 36.61
C THR A 973 -15.33 -23.30 37.98
N GLN A 974 -15.67 -22.60 39.06
CA GLN A 974 -15.55 -23.12 40.42
C GLN A 974 -16.43 -24.35 40.64
N SER A 975 -17.64 -24.39 40.08
CA SER A 975 -18.51 -25.58 40.18
C SER A 975 -17.86 -26.81 39.52
N ALA A 976 -17.09 -26.62 38.44
CA ALA A 976 -16.35 -27.72 37.81
C ALA A 976 -15.21 -28.24 38.71
N LEU A 977 -14.56 -27.35 39.47
CA LEU A 977 -13.57 -27.73 40.48
C LEU A 977 -14.20 -28.57 41.60
N GLU A 978 -15.36 -28.14 42.10
CA GLU A 978 -16.12 -28.85 43.14
C GLU A 978 -16.57 -30.24 42.66
N ASP A 979 -17.02 -30.35 41.41
CA ASP A 979 -17.39 -31.64 40.81
C ASP A 979 -16.21 -32.61 40.72
N ILE A 980 -15.00 -32.12 40.38
CA ILE A 980 -13.79 -32.98 40.35
C ILE A 980 -13.45 -33.48 41.75
N LEU A 981 -13.59 -32.63 42.78
CA LEU A 981 -13.34 -33.02 44.17
C LEU A 981 -14.39 -34.01 44.70
N ALA A 982 -15.62 -33.95 44.20
CA ALA A 982 -16.69 -34.88 44.54
C ALA A 982 -16.50 -36.29 43.94
N LEU A 983 -15.61 -36.46 42.95
CA LEU A 983 -15.32 -37.76 42.34
C LEU A 983 -14.53 -38.68 43.30
N PRO A 984 -14.82 -40.01 43.29
CA PRO A 984 -14.02 -40.97 44.04
C PRO A 984 -12.57 -40.97 43.50
N GLU A 985 -11.60 -40.67 44.38
CA GLU A 985 -10.17 -40.50 44.05
C GLU A 985 -9.85 -39.30 43.14
N GLY A 986 -10.75 -38.31 43.00
CA GLY A 986 -10.56 -37.16 42.11
C GLY A 986 -9.33 -36.31 42.45
N ALA A 987 -9.09 -36.04 43.74
CA ALA A 987 -7.92 -35.27 44.21
C ALA A 987 -6.58 -35.96 43.92
N THR A 988 -6.57 -37.30 43.89
CA THR A 988 -5.37 -38.10 43.59
C THR A 988 -5.17 -38.33 42.10
N LYS A 989 -6.26 -38.42 41.32
CA LYS A 989 -6.22 -38.70 39.88
C LYS A 989 -5.99 -37.44 39.02
N PHE A 990 -6.47 -36.28 39.48
CA PHE A 990 -6.45 -35.03 38.71
C PHE A 990 -5.79 -33.85 39.43
N PRO A 991 -4.60 -34.01 40.08
CA PRO A 991 -3.99 -32.92 40.86
C PRO A 991 -3.51 -31.75 39.99
N LYS A 992 -3.16 -32.01 38.71
CA LYS A 992 -2.68 -30.97 37.79
C LYS A 992 -3.84 -30.12 37.27
N GLU A 993 -4.94 -30.77 36.94
CA GLU A 993 -6.19 -30.16 36.47
C GLU A 993 -6.79 -29.28 37.58
N LEU A 994 -6.82 -29.79 38.82
CA LEU A 994 -7.26 -29.01 39.99
C LEU A 994 -6.41 -27.74 40.19
N ARG A 995 -5.08 -27.84 40.07
CA ARG A 995 -4.18 -26.66 40.21
C ARG A 995 -4.42 -25.62 39.12
N LEU A 996 -4.63 -26.06 37.87
CA LEU A 996 -4.92 -25.14 36.77
C LEU A 996 -6.28 -24.48 36.91
N LEU A 997 -7.33 -25.24 37.24
CA LEU A 997 -8.67 -24.66 37.45
C LEU A 997 -8.69 -23.69 38.63
N GLN A 998 -7.93 -23.96 39.70
CA GLN A 998 -7.73 -22.99 40.79
C GLN A 998 -7.04 -21.71 40.30
N ALA A 999 -6.02 -21.83 39.43
CA ALA A 999 -5.36 -20.66 38.83
C ALA A 999 -6.31 -19.87 37.91
N VAL A 1000 -7.15 -20.56 37.13
CA VAL A 1000 -8.19 -19.92 36.31
C VAL A 1000 -9.16 -19.12 37.18
N VAL A 1001 -9.69 -19.71 38.25
CA VAL A 1001 -10.63 -19.03 39.15
C VAL A 1001 -9.98 -17.81 39.79
N ALA A 1002 -8.70 -17.88 40.16
CA ALA A 1002 -7.96 -16.72 40.68
C ALA A 1002 -7.82 -15.60 39.63
N ALA A 1003 -7.47 -15.94 38.38
CA ALA A 1003 -7.37 -14.97 37.29
C ALA A 1003 -8.73 -14.32 36.98
N MET A 1004 -9.82 -15.09 36.99
CA MET A 1004 -11.18 -14.57 36.79
C MET A 1004 -11.64 -13.66 37.94
N GLN A 1005 -11.29 -14.00 39.19
CA GLN A 1005 -11.56 -13.12 40.35
C GLN A 1005 -10.81 -11.79 40.25
N GLU A 1006 -9.58 -11.83 39.74
CA GLU A 1006 -8.80 -10.62 39.47
C GLU A 1006 -9.44 -9.77 38.36
N ALA A 1007 -9.80 -10.39 37.23
CA ALA A 1007 -10.53 -9.71 36.15
C ALA A 1007 -11.82 -9.05 36.65
N HIS A 1008 -12.59 -9.76 37.48
CA HIS A 1008 -13.79 -9.22 38.13
C HIS A 1008 -13.48 -7.98 38.97
N SER A 1009 -12.41 -8.02 39.78
CA SER A 1009 -12.01 -6.90 40.65
C SER A 1009 -11.56 -5.65 39.89
N ILE A 1010 -11.08 -5.82 38.65
CA ILE A 1010 -10.69 -4.72 37.76
C ILE A 1010 -11.94 -4.14 37.08
N LEU A 1011 -12.81 -5.00 36.54
CA LEU A 1011 -14.06 -4.59 35.89
C LEU A 1011 -15.05 -3.91 36.86
N ASP A 1012 -15.04 -4.30 38.14
CA ASP A 1012 -15.84 -3.65 39.20
C ASP A 1012 -15.38 -2.21 39.51
N LYS A 1013 -14.16 -1.83 39.12
CA LYS A 1013 -13.60 -0.46 39.21
C LYS A 1013 -13.82 0.37 37.93
N PRO A 1014 -14.91 0.12 37.21
CA PRO A 1014 -15.09 0.46 35.79
C PRO A 1014 -13.81 0.58 34.91
N GLU A 1015 -12.85 -0.35 35.04
CA GLU A 1015 -11.64 -0.36 34.21
C GLU A 1015 -11.72 -1.47 33.14
N THR A 1016 -12.03 -1.12 31.88
CA THR A 1016 -12.07 -2.06 30.74
C THR A 1016 -10.79 -2.07 29.89
N GLY A 1017 -9.74 -1.40 30.37
CA GLY A 1017 -8.50 -1.17 29.62
C GLY A 1017 -7.62 -2.41 29.46
N ALA A 1018 -6.34 -2.17 29.14
CA ALA A 1018 -5.37 -3.23 28.88
C ALA A 1018 -5.17 -4.21 30.05
N THR A 1019 -5.40 -3.78 31.29
CA THR A 1019 -5.29 -4.59 32.51
C THR A 1019 -6.38 -5.66 32.59
N ALA A 1020 -7.65 -5.29 32.37
CA ALA A 1020 -8.77 -6.24 32.34
C ALA A 1020 -8.61 -7.26 31.22
N VAL A 1021 -8.33 -6.79 30.00
CA VAL A 1021 -8.12 -7.66 28.83
C VAL A 1021 -6.95 -8.62 29.04
N ALA A 1022 -5.91 -8.22 29.77
CA ALA A 1022 -4.77 -9.08 30.09
C ALA A 1022 -5.14 -10.17 31.09
N ALA A 1023 -5.89 -9.84 32.15
CA ALA A 1023 -6.39 -10.82 33.14
C ALA A 1023 -7.34 -11.84 32.50
N GLU A 1024 -8.30 -11.41 31.69
CA GLU A 1024 -9.18 -12.29 30.91
C GLU A 1024 -8.37 -13.18 29.94
N THR A 1025 -7.32 -12.62 29.31
CA THR A 1025 -6.46 -13.40 28.42
C THR A 1025 -5.65 -14.45 29.17
N GLU A 1026 -5.19 -14.16 30.38
CA GLU A 1026 -4.54 -15.14 31.26
C GLU A 1026 -5.50 -16.29 31.60
N ALA A 1027 -6.75 -15.98 31.97
CA ALA A 1027 -7.79 -16.98 32.21
C ALA A 1027 -8.06 -17.87 30.97
N ILE A 1028 -8.14 -17.26 29.78
CA ILE A 1028 -8.31 -17.99 28.49
C ILE A 1028 -7.13 -18.93 28.22
N GLU A 1029 -5.89 -18.47 28.39
CA GLU A 1029 -4.70 -19.31 28.15
C GLU A 1029 -4.62 -20.48 29.14
N LEU A 1030 -4.94 -20.24 30.42
CA LEU A 1030 -5.03 -21.29 31.43
C LEU A 1030 -6.14 -22.30 31.13
N LEU A 1031 -7.31 -21.84 30.67
CA LEU A 1031 -8.41 -22.72 30.23
C LEU A 1031 -8.06 -23.51 28.97
N LEU A 1032 -7.35 -22.89 28.01
CA LEU A 1032 -6.83 -23.59 26.83
C LEU A 1032 -5.80 -24.65 27.22
N GLN A 1033 -4.94 -24.36 28.20
CA GLN A 1033 -4.00 -25.33 28.74
C GLN A 1033 -4.75 -26.49 29.41
N ALA A 1034 -5.77 -26.20 30.22
CA ALA A 1034 -6.62 -27.22 30.84
C ALA A 1034 -7.31 -28.11 29.79
N LYS A 1035 -7.81 -27.52 28.69
CA LYS A 1035 -8.44 -28.25 27.58
C LYS A 1035 -7.46 -29.11 26.78
N ARG A 1036 -6.24 -28.62 26.53
CA ARG A 1036 -5.25 -29.26 25.63
C ARG A 1036 -4.44 -30.40 26.26
N MET A 1037 -4.56 -30.64 27.57
CA MET A 1037 -3.81 -31.71 28.23
C MET A 1037 -4.39 -33.09 27.91
N LYS A 1038 -3.54 -33.95 27.34
CA LYS A 1038 -3.82 -35.38 27.20
C LYS A 1038 -3.66 -36.08 28.56
N PRO A 1039 -4.57 -36.99 28.96
CA PRO A 1039 -4.37 -37.79 30.14
C PRO A 1039 -3.23 -38.80 29.88
N GLY A 1040 -2.24 -38.84 30.78
CA GLY A 1040 -1.23 -39.91 30.83
C GLY A 1040 0.06 -39.69 30.03
N GLY A 1041 0.93 -38.78 30.48
CA GLY A 1041 2.35 -38.77 30.09
C GLY A 1041 3.21 -39.25 31.25
N GLY A 1042 3.44 -40.57 31.33
CA GLY A 1042 4.31 -41.17 32.36
C GLY A 1042 5.05 -42.40 31.84
N GLY A 1043 6.38 -42.33 31.82
CA GLY A 1043 7.28 -43.49 31.76
C GLY A 1043 7.84 -43.84 30.38
N GLY A 1044 9.13 -43.56 30.18
CA GLY A 1044 9.90 -44.06 29.04
C GLY A 1044 10.11 -45.57 29.10
N GLY A 1045 9.97 -46.23 27.95
CA GLY A 1045 10.30 -47.63 27.73
C GLY A 1045 10.41 -47.89 26.23
N SER A 1046 11.60 -48.28 25.79
CA SER A 1046 11.97 -48.61 24.41
C SER A 1046 11.55 -50.04 24.04
N ASP A 1047 10.64 -50.23 23.08
CA ASP A 1047 10.73 -51.27 22.03
C ASP A 1047 9.58 -51.15 21.01
N PRO A 1048 9.82 -51.24 19.68
CA PRO A 1048 8.76 -51.26 18.67
C PRO A 1048 8.49 -52.70 18.20
N GLY A 1049 7.32 -53.25 18.51
CA GLY A 1049 6.95 -54.59 18.05
C GLY A 1049 5.45 -54.85 18.04
N GLY A 1050 4.85 -54.73 16.86
CA GLY A 1050 3.70 -55.49 16.32
C GLY A 1050 2.43 -55.72 17.16
N GLY A 1051 1.30 -55.18 16.69
CA GLY A 1051 -0.04 -55.64 17.08
C GLY A 1051 -1.12 -54.57 16.92
N SER A 1052 -1.87 -54.63 15.83
CA SER A 1052 -3.01 -53.76 15.52
C SER A 1052 -4.17 -53.96 16.50
N GLY A 1053 -4.46 -52.93 17.30
CA GLY A 1053 -5.71 -52.72 18.03
C GLY A 1053 -5.88 -51.22 18.28
N PRO A 1054 -7.03 -50.60 17.98
CA PRO A 1054 -7.20 -49.16 18.12
C PRO A 1054 -7.42 -48.82 19.60
N ALA A 1055 -6.32 -48.66 20.34
CA ALA A 1055 -6.31 -48.01 21.65
C ALA A 1055 -5.61 -46.66 21.50
N THR A 1056 -6.20 -45.78 20.69
CA THR A 1056 -5.82 -44.36 20.67
C THR A 1056 -6.38 -43.70 21.94
N ALA A 1057 -5.45 -43.37 22.84
CA ALA A 1057 -5.53 -42.55 24.04
C ALA A 1057 -6.92 -41.97 24.41
N SER A 1058 -7.36 -42.35 25.59
CA SER A 1058 -8.62 -42.05 26.28
C SER A 1058 -8.78 -40.58 26.69
N SER A 1059 -8.91 -39.65 25.74
CA SER A 1059 -9.50 -38.33 25.98
C SER A 1059 -10.97 -38.32 25.57
N ALA A 1060 -11.81 -37.56 26.28
CA ALA A 1060 -13.20 -37.34 25.88
C ALA A 1060 -13.23 -36.75 24.45
N ALA A 1061 -14.00 -37.36 23.54
CA ALA A 1061 -14.08 -36.92 22.14
C ALA A 1061 -14.66 -35.50 22.03
N LEU A 1062 -15.47 -35.07 23.01
CA LEU A 1062 -15.97 -33.72 23.12
C LEU A 1062 -14.85 -32.69 23.34
N ALA A 1063 -13.75 -33.05 24.00
CA ALA A 1063 -12.61 -32.15 24.22
C ALA A 1063 -11.87 -31.79 22.91
N ASP A 1064 -11.93 -32.67 21.90
CA ASP A 1064 -11.37 -32.46 20.56
C ASP A 1064 -12.24 -31.45 19.74
N LEU A 1065 -13.45 -31.14 20.21
CA LEU A 1065 -14.40 -30.23 19.57
C LEU A 1065 -14.34 -28.83 20.23
N GLY A 1066 -14.68 -27.77 19.50
CA GLY A 1066 -14.66 -26.39 20.00
C GLY A 1066 -13.39 -25.57 19.72
N PRO A 1067 -13.38 -24.28 20.08
CA PRO A 1067 -12.38 -23.32 19.64
C PRO A 1067 -10.96 -23.74 20.05
N GLY A 1068 -10.00 -23.56 19.13
CA GLY A 1068 -8.59 -23.86 19.35
C GLY A 1068 -8.15 -25.33 19.20
N SER A 1069 -9.03 -26.24 18.74
CA SER A 1069 -8.69 -27.65 18.49
C SER A 1069 -8.11 -27.88 17.08
N ASN A 1070 -6.83 -27.53 16.90
CA ASN A 1070 -6.05 -28.07 15.79
C ASN A 1070 -5.47 -29.42 16.24
N ALA A 1071 -6.11 -30.51 15.78
CA ALA A 1071 -5.76 -31.89 16.12
C ALA A 1071 -4.28 -32.25 15.82
N ASP A 1072 -3.64 -31.52 14.91
CA ASP A 1072 -2.27 -31.78 14.41
C ASP A 1072 -1.20 -30.80 14.95
N SER A 1073 -1.55 -29.91 15.89
CA SER A 1073 -0.57 -28.94 16.41
C SER A 1073 0.40 -29.58 17.42
N LEU A 1074 1.70 -29.57 17.10
CA LEU A 1074 2.77 -30.03 18.00
C LEU A 1074 2.94 -29.07 19.19
N VAL A 1075 2.96 -29.62 20.39
CA VAL A 1075 2.98 -28.89 21.67
C VAL A 1075 4.38 -28.36 21.96
N MET A 1076 4.55 -27.03 22.00
CA MET A 1076 5.59 -26.39 22.81
C MET A 1076 4.89 -25.68 23.96
N ALA A 1077 5.16 -26.11 25.20
CA ALA A 1077 4.67 -25.42 26.38
C ALA A 1077 5.26 -24.00 26.40
N ARG A 1078 4.42 -22.99 26.17
CA ARG A 1078 4.79 -21.60 26.39
C ARG A 1078 4.50 -21.28 27.86
N PRO A 1079 5.45 -20.71 28.62
CA PRO A 1079 5.13 -20.22 29.96
C PRO A 1079 4.08 -19.11 29.84
N VAL A 1080 2.96 -19.26 30.53
CA VAL A 1080 1.93 -18.22 30.64
C VAL A 1080 2.54 -17.10 31.50
N GLY A 1081 2.70 -15.91 30.92
CA GLY A 1081 3.21 -14.75 31.66
C GLY A 1081 2.10 -14.15 32.51
N GLN A 1082 2.30 -14.05 33.82
CA GLN A 1082 1.39 -13.36 34.74
C GLN A 1082 1.29 -11.87 34.38
N ALA A 1083 0.08 -11.37 34.20
CA ALA A 1083 -0.16 -9.98 33.78
C ALA A 1083 -0.09 -8.97 34.94
N THR A 1084 -0.42 -9.41 36.15
CA THR A 1084 -0.70 -8.55 37.31
C THR A 1084 -0.07 -9.17 38.57
N GLY A 1085 0.84 -8.44 39.22
CA GLY A 1085 1.82 -8.98 40.19
C GLY A 1085 1.30 -9.43 41.56
N HIS A 1086 0.04 -9.86 41.69
CA HIS A 1086 -0.56 -10.23 42.98
C HIS A 1086 -0.40 -11.71 43.36
N ALA A 1087 -0.26 -12.63 42.39
CA ALA A 1087 0.21 -13.98 42.64
C ALA A 1087 1.75 -14.00 42.49
N GLY A 1088 2.48 -14.35 43.54
CA GLY A 1088 3.95 -14.30 43.55
C GLY A 1088 4.59 -15.02 42.34
N LYS A 1089 5.66 -14.44 41.79
CA LYS A 1089 6.41 -14.96 40.63
C LYS A 1089 6.74 -16.45 40.81
N GLU A 1090 6.25 -17.30 39.92
CA GLU A 1090 6.78 -18.66 39.79
C GLU A 1090 8.17 -18.59 39.14
N PHE A 1091 9.21 -18.87 39.93
CA PHE A 1091 10.58 -18.99 39.41
C PHE A 1091 10.67 -20.16 38.40
N PRO A 1092 11.44 -20.02 37.30
CA PRO A 1092 11.76 -21.12 36.40
C PRO A 1092 12.26 -22.35 37.16
N GLU A 1093 11.98 -23.56 36.67
CA GLU A 1093 12.36 -24.80 37.36
C GLU A 1093 13.86 -24.84 37.70
N GLU A 1094 14.72 -24.29 36.84
CA GLU A 1094 16.17 -24.16 37.06
C GLU A 1094 16.52 -23.34 38.30
N PHE A 1095 15.77 -22.27 38.57
CA PHE A 1095 15.96 -21.44 39.77
C PHE A 1095 15.40 -22.11 41.02
N LYS A 1096 14.29 -22.85 40.91
CA LYS A 1096 13.77 -23.66 42.02
C LYS A 1096 14.71 -24.81 42.38
N THR A 1097 15.21 -25.55 41.40
CA THR A 1097 16.24 -26.58 41.63
C THR A 1097 17.53 -25.97 42.14
N GLY A 1098 17.94 -24.79 41.66
CA GLY A 1098 19.09 -24.07 42.19
C GLY A 1098 18.92 -23.64 43.65
N LEU A 1099 17.73 -23.16 44.03
CA LEU A 1099 17.40 -22.79 45.41
C LEU A 1099 17.26 -24.01 46.32
N ASP A 1100 16.60 -25.07 45.88
CA ASP A 1100 16.51 -26.32 46.63
C ASP A 1100 17.88 -26.99 46.79
N ALA A 1101 18.74 -26.94 45.76
CA ALA A 1101 20.12 -27.41 45.86
C ALA A 1101 20.93 -26.52 46.83
N TYR A 1102 20.73 -25.21 46.80
CA TYR A 1102 21.37 -24.26 47.71
C TYR A 1102 20.94 -24.47 49.16
N PHE A 1103 19.64 -24.67 49.42
CA PHE A 1103 19.13 -24.93 50.77
C PHE A 1103 19.51 -26.34 51.26
N ASN A 1104 19.50 -27.35 50.39
CA ASN A 1104 20.03 -28.67 50.75
C ASN A 1104 21.55 -28.65 51.06
N LEU A 1105 22.32 -27.79 50.38
CA LEU A 1105 23.73 -27.55 50.68
C LEU A 1105 23.93 -26.79 52.01
N LEU A 1106 22.98 -25.92 52.38
CA LEU A 1106 23.02 -25.16 53.63
C LEU A 1106 22.58 -26.00 54.84
N GLU A 1107 21.59 -26.87 54.66
CA GLU A 1107 21.05 -27.75 55.70
C GLU A 1107 21.91 -29.00 55.94
N ASN A 1108 22.78 -29.37 54.98
CA ASN A 1108 23.62 -30.55 55.08
C ASN A 1108 25.13 -30.24 54.93
N PRO A 1109 25.78 -29.64 55.95
CA PRO A 1109 27.18 -29.23 55.90
C PRO A 1109 28.19 -30.42 55.86
N GLY A 1110 27.72 -31.67 55.76
CA GLY A 1110 28.54 -32.87 55.73
C GLY A 1110 28.88 -33.44 54.35
N ALA A 1111 28.32 -32.91 53.26
CA ALA A 1111 28.47 -33.50 51.92
C ALA A 1111 29.57 -32.86 51.04
N ALA A 1112 30.41 -32.01 51.62
CA ALA A 1112 31.62 -31.49 50.97
C ALA A 1112 32.87 -32.13 51.61
N LYS A 1113 33.11 -33.41 51.28
CA LYS A 1113 34.42 -34.05 51.38
C LYS A 1113 34.66 -34.96 50.19
#